data_AF-A0A126NIW6-F1
#
_entry.id   AF-A0A126NIW6-F1
#
_cell.length_a   1.000
_cell.length_b   1.000
_cell.length_c   1.000
_cell.angle_alpha   90.00
_cell.angle_beta   90.00
_cell.angle_gamma   90.00
#
_symmetry.space_group_name_H-M   'P 1'
#
loop_
_entity.id
_entity.type
_entity.pdbx_description
1 polymer ?
#
loop_
_entity_poly.entity_id
_entity_poly.type
_entity_poly.pdbx_seq_one_letter_code
_entity_poly.pdbx_strand_id
1 'polypeptide(L)'
;MIPITALTAQGRNKDGKAVVEYLLATEGLIRYYNGETQEISASYWGGKLAHKMKLAGVAVDGKHMLSLCDGFHPFTHEPLCQNAGEKPVLKPKFDAKGAPLWDEDGNQVMIEQGGHRVGYELTFSAPKSLSTVFALADQDEREKILEVQRRAVERAFVYIESKVETRRDQGGKTVIPVDGLIVSFHQHLSSRNLDPQIHTHALAYAVAKGVDGKWGTYDSYEIFAHRKAADEIYKNELAAGLKALGCKIEQHVEVNALGEKTGVRTWEIPGTERLSKLWSSRREDILKHQQENGGTMQQASLATRKHKDEPTFLELVEAWKQDAIELKKQHPELLTTVTEIKRQEITREFVPATDEEILELLHENEAIFDEKELRFRLGQANSGMIDSIQLDAMVPDFIQRNNLVRVCPERIHTDDMGSTLARRHTEQRFAAPWMVSMEQEILHKTLSREGEISQHMPLDKLNDAIQAFEAAKGFQISPEQREAVEHLTINTGGVGVLSGLAGTGKTTVSQIYAEAFKADGRTVLGACVSNEAAEKLHQESGLVCTSVAKLISDLGKSKLKLTDKHVVVLDEAGMVDSRQTRDLMAYCQKAGAKLILQGDQEQIQPVGAGSGMSIAKEAIGDAKLTEIRRQKNAQDRHTAGLFYNYGADGKVRNADKVQSRGDIIEKSKKIFQALADNGQVDEWATAEQAKKACIKAYFNSSAPTQERLILAHSNEDMQDLNRRVRQELKARGQVDKEDCTFRSIGKNKVFRDLTLSRGDQVIFNVKDEGLDVINGTKGIVKSIKQGSAGGVSLGVEIERNGVTKTIRFDSHEYSALDLSYCSTIHKAQGQGKTDIFHLGHAGMTDNQSALVAFTRLTKGSYTLFADSMSLEQIKGKLGQQRLKENAIEVKKPMRVKQPDLKGEFEQLGQQLGQKLKVNSDFVARLTARRKRQARVALTR
;
A
#
# COMPACT_ATOMS: atom_id res chain seq x y z
N MET A 1 5.19 7.88 15.00
CA MET A 1 5.42 6.51 14.52
C MET A 1 6.84 6.14 14.87
N ILE A 2 7.01 5.05 15.62
CA ILE A 2 8.30 4.48 15.99
C ILE A 2 9.03 4.00 14.72
N PRO A 3 10.13 4.63 14.29
CA PRO A 3 10.98 4.12 13.23
C PRO A 3 11.69 2.86 13.70
N ILE A 4 11.80 1.86 12.81
CA ILE A 4 12.50 0.60 13.07
C ILE A 4 13.59 0.43 12.02
N THR A 5 14.85 0.35 12.47
CA THR A 5 16.03 0.20 11.61
C THR A 5 16.68 -1.16 11.85
N ALA A 6 16.80 -1.97 10.80
CA ALA A 6 17.58 -3.20 10.87
C ALA A 6 19.08 -2.89 10.83
N LEU A 7 19.87 -3.52 11.70
CA LEU A 7 21.32 -3.41 11.72
C LEU A 7 21.98 -4.50 10.86
N THR A 8 23.08 -4.15 10.20
CA THR A 8 23.93 -5.09 9.47
C THR A 8 24.66 -6.02 10.44
N ALA A 9 25.26 -7.08 9.90
CA ALA A 9 26.03 -8.02 10.70
C ALA A 9 27.33 -7.40 11.27
N GLN A 10 27.74 -6.22 10.80
CA GLN A 10 28.85 -5.44 11.38
C GLN A 10 28.40 -4.48 12.50
N GLY A 11 27.14 -4.56 12.95
CA GLY A 11 26.58 -3.62 13.93
C GLY A 11 26.45 -2.20 13.37
N ARG A 12 26.40 -2.09 12.03
CA ARG A 12 26.22 -0.81 11.34
C ARG A 12 24.77 -0.63 10.96
N ASN A 13 24.28 0.59 10.95
CA ASN A 13 22.99 0.88 10.34
C ASN A 13 23.13 0.87 8.80
N LYS A 14 22.03 1.13 8.08
CA LYS A 14 22.02 1.22 6.61
C LYS A 14 22.97 2.28 6.02
N ASP A 15 23.47 3.21 6.85
CA ASP A 15 24.42 4.26 6.47
C ASP A 15 25.88 3.87 6.76
N GLY A 16 26.16 2.63 7.18
CA GLY A 16 27.50 2.16 7.50
C GLY A 16 28.06 2.66 8.83
N LYS A 17 27.26 3.31 9.68
CA LYS A 17 27.72 3.85 10.97
C LYS A 17 27.66 2.81 12.07
N ALA A 18 28.74 2.67 12.84
CA ALA A 18 28.79 1.81 14.01
C ALA A 18 27.75 2.27 15.05
N VAL A 19 26.69 1.49 15.21
CA VAL A 19 25.53 1.91 16.03
C VAL A 19 25.87 1.85 17.51
N VAL A 20 26.62 0.84 17.94
CA VAL A 20 27.02 0.70 19.36
C VAL A 20 27.83 1.91 19.81
N GLU A 21 28.85 2.31 19.06
CA GLU A 21 29.64 3.51 19.36
C GLU A 21 28.78 4.77 19.37
N TYR A 22 27.87 4.91 18.41
CA TYR A 22 26.95 6.05 18.35
C TYR A 22 26.00 6.13 19.55
N LEU A 23 25.49 4.99 20.02
CA LEU A 23 24.57 4.91 21.16
C LEU A 23 25.28 5.20 22.50
N LEU A 24 26.56 4.85 22.61
CA LEU A 24 27.39 5.09 23.80
C LEU A 24 28.06 6.47 23.80
N ALA A 25 28.19 7.14 22.65
CA ALA A 25 28.76 8.48 22.56
C ALA A 25 28.00 9.54 23.38
N THR A 26 26.77 9.24 23.79
CA THR A 26 25.87 10.12 24.56
C THR A 26 25.97 9.91 26.08
N GLU A 27 26.95 9.13 26.56
CA GLU A 27 27.05 8.63 27.95
C GLU A 27 27.22 9.67 29.09
N GLY A 28 27.12 10.97 28.81
CA GLY A 28 27.35 12.02 29.80
C GLY A 28 26.18 12.95 30.07
N LEU A 29 24.94 12.44 30.22
CA LEU A 29 23.76 13.31 30.36
C LEU A 29 22.93 12.97 31.62
N ILE A 30 23.24 13.73 32.69
CA ILE A 30 22.45 14.11 33.89
C ILE A 30 22.95 13.57 35.26
N ARG A 31 23.46 14.49 36.13
CA ARG A 31 23.55 14.41 37.61
C ARG A 31 22.72 15.61 38.14
N TYR A 32 21.97 15.58 39.25
CA TYR A 32 22.38 15.49 40.67
C TYR A 32 21.15 15.41 41.61
N TYR A 33 21.21 14.71 42.75
CA TYR A 33 20.28 14.91 43.88
C TYR A 33 21.01 14.78 45.24
N ASN A 34 20.77 15.70 46.19
CA ASN A 34 21.17 15.65 47.61
C ASN A 34 22.67 15.57 48.00
N GLY A 35 23.58 16.22 47.26
CA GLY A 35 24.97 16.38 47.74
C GLY A 35 25.82 15.10 47.83
N GLU A 36 25.26 13.94 47.50
CA GLU A 36 25.99 12.67 47.30
C GLU A 36 25.84 12.20 45.85
N THR A 37 26.97 11.81 45.26
CA THR A 37 27.09 11.54 43.82
C THR A 37 26.57 10.14 43.48
N GLN A 38 25.40 10.03 42.85
CA GLN A 38 25.00 8.81 42.12
C GLN A 38 24.64 9.13 40.67
N GLU A 39 25.08 8.24 39.77
CA GLU A 39 25.04 8.38 38.32
C GLU A 39 23.79 7.67 37.78
N ILE A 40 22.78 8.43 37.30
CA ILE A 40 21.67 7.84 36.55
C ILE A 40 22.18 7.67 35.12
N SER A 41 22.48 6.43 34.73
CA SER A 41 22.94 6.16 33.37
C SER A 41 21.85 6.53 32.35
N ALA A 42 22.22 7.30 31.33
CA ALA A 42 21.38 7.59 30.17
C ALA A 42 21.04 6.32 29.36
N SER A 43 21.75 5.22 29.67
CA SER A 43 21.54 3.91 29.08
C SER A 43 21.11 2.90 30.15
N TYR A 44 20.13 2.05 29.84
CA TYR A 44 19.70 1.00 30.76
C TYR A 44 19.24 -0.27 30.01
N TRP A 45 19.39 -1.42 30.66
CA TRP A 45 18.92 -2.69 30.15
C TRP A 45 17.42 -2.86 30.39
N GLY A 46 16.71 -3.48 29.44
CA GLY A 46 15.35 -3.94 29.64
C GLY A 46 15.00 -5.16 28.80
N GLY A 47 13.72 -5.53 28.86
CA GLY A 47 13.22 -6.80 28.34
C GLY A 47 13.37 -7.93 29.37
N LYS A 48 12.44 -8.89 29.33
CA LYS A 48 12.34 -9.98 30.32
C LYS A 48 13.61 -10.83 30.38
N LEU A 49 14.29 -11.04 29.25
CA LEU A 49 15.52 -11.82 29.23
C LEU A 49 16.70 -11.06 29.82
N ALA A 50 16.76 -9.74 29.69
CA ALA A 50 17.79 -8.95 30.36
C ALA A 50 17.68 -9.08 31.89
N HIS A 51 16.46 -9.02 32.44
CA HIS A 51 16.22 -9.27 33.86
C HIS A 51 16.60 -10.69 34.28
N LYS A 52 16.20 -11.72 33.50
CA LYS A 52 16.57 -13.13 33.76
C LYS A 52 18.09 -13.35 33.70
N MET A 53 18.81 -12.59 32.87
CA MET A 53 20.27 -12.60 32.77
C MET A 53 20.98 -11.76 33.83
N LYS A 54 20.25 -11.16 34.77
CA LYS A 54 20.78 -10.27 35.80
C LYS A 54 21.53 -9.05 35.22
N LEU A 55 21.10 -8.57 34.06
CA LEU A 55 21.59 -7.30 33.48
C LEU A 55 20.95 -6.07 34.13
N ALA A 56 19.86 -6.23 34.88
CA ALA A 56 19.24 -5.14 35.62
C ALA A 56 20.22 -4.55 36.65
N GLY A 57 20.44 -3.24 36.59
CA GLY A 57 21.41 -2.53 37.44
C GLY A 57 22.88 -2.67 37.02
N VAL A 58 23.16 -3.42 35.95
CA VAL A 58 24.49 -3.46 35.33
C VAL A 58 24.59 -2.28 34.36
N ALA A 59 25.74 -1.60 34.35
CA ALA A 59 25.99 -0.54 33.37
C ALA A 59 25.88 -1.10 31.95
N VAL A 60 25.21 -0.36 31.06
CA VAL A 60 25.20 -0.66 29.63
C VAL A 60 26.54 -0.18 29.09
N ASP A 61 27.43 -1.09 28.71
CA ASP A 61 28.74 -0.76 28.14
C ASP A 61 28.96 -1.44 26.79
N GLY A 62 29.94 -0.94 26.03
CA GLY A 62 30.27 -1.47 24.71
C GLY A 62 30.63 -2.96 24.72
N LYS A 63 31.25 -3.47 25.78
CA LYS A 63 31.66 -4.87 25.87
C LYS A 63 30.44 -5.80 25.93
N HIS A 64 29.49 -5.53 26.82
CA HIS A 64 28.28 -6.33 26.96
C HIS A 64 27.38 -6.20 25.73
N MET A 65 27.25 -4.99 25.19
CA MET A 65 26.50 -4.76 23.95
C MET A 65 27.09 -5.53 22.78
N LEU A 66 28.41 -5.45 22.54
CA LEU A 66 29.06 -6.15 21.43
C LEU A 66 28.94 -7.68 21.57
N SER A 67 29.04 -8.22 22.79
CA SER A 67 28.80 -9.65 23.02
C SER A 67 27.41 -10.07 22.55
N LEU A 68 26.37 -9.29 22.90
CA LEU A 68 25.00 -9.58 22.47
C LEU A 68 24.79 -9.33 20.98
N CYS A 69 25.43 -8.31 20.40
CA CYS A 69 25.45 -8.06 18.97
C CYS A 69 26.03 -9.24 18.19
N ASP A 70 27.02 -9.94 18.74
CA ASP A 70 27.63 -11.14 18.16
C ASP A 70 26.87 -12.43 18.50
N GLY A 71 25.78 -12.34 19.27
CA GLY A 71 24.95 -13.49 19.64
C GLY A 71 25.50 -14.31 20.81
N PHE A 72 26.31 -13.71 21.69
CA PHE A 72 26.88 -14.37 22.89
C PHE A 72 26.35 -13.77 24.19
N HIS A 73 26.26 -14.61 25.22
CA HIS A 73 25.91 -14.19 26.57
C HIS A 73 26.96 -13.20 27.11
N PRO A 74 26.57 -12.03 27.66
CA PRO A 74 27.51 -10.98 28.07
C PRO A 74 28.44 -11.32 29.24
N PHE A 75 28.22 -12.45 29.94
CA PHE A 75 28.97 -12.85 31.13
C PHE A 75 29.60 -14.22 30.95
N THR A 76 28.82 -15.21 30.52
CA THR A 76 29.31 -16.59 30.33
C THR A 76 29.96 -16.81 28.97
N HIS A 77 29.77 -15.90 28.01
CA HIS A 77 30.20 -16.03 26.62
C HIS A 77 29.66 -17.27 25.90
N GLU A 78 28.61 -17.90 26.43
CA GLU A 78 27.91 -19.00 25.76
C GLU A 78 27.13 -18.48 24.54
N PRO A 79 27.07 -19.24 23.44
CA PRO A 79 26.32 -18.86 22.24
C PRO A 79 24.80 -18.86 22.50
N LEU A 80 24.14 -17.78 22.11
CA LEU A 80 22.69 -17.57 22.20
C LEU A 80 21.97 -17.79 20.86
N CYS A 81 22.69 -18.30 19.86
CA CYS A 81 22.15 -18.78 18.59
C CYS A 81 23.19 -19.65 17.89
N GLN A 82 22.76 -20.42 16.89
CA GLN A 82 23.65 -21.35 16.18
C GLN A 82 24.75 -20.63 15.39
N ASN A 83 24.46 -19.45 14.85
CA ASN A 83 25.37 -18.64 14.04
C ASN A 83 26.08 -17.54 14.85
N ALA A 84 26.16 -17.66 16.18
CA ALA A 84 26.84 -16.67 17.02
C ALA A 84 28.30 -16.45 16.56
N GLY A 85 28.71 -15.19 16.41
CA GLY A 85 30.03 -14.79 15.93
C GLY A 85 30.28 -15.00 14.43
N GLU A 86 29.34 -15.57 13.67
CA GLU A 86 29.49 -15.71 12.23
C GLU A 86 29.48 -14.33 11.56
N LYS A 87 30.56 -14.00 10.87
CA LYS A 87 30.69 -12.75 10.11
C LYS A 87 30.15 -12.91 8.69
N PRO A 88 29.60 -11.84 8.10
CA PRO A 88 29.19 -11.86 6.70
C PRO A 88 30.42 -11.99 5.81
N VAL A 89 30.27 -12.73 4.71
CA VAL A 89 31.27 -12.75 3.64
C VAL A 89 30.93 -11.63 2.66
N LEU A 90 31.89 -10.72 2.43
CA LEU A 90 31.78 -9.71 1.38
C LEU A 90 32.03 -10.36 0.02
N LYS A 91 31.06 -10.26 -0.88
CA LYS A 91 31.21 -10.73 -2.27
C LYS A 91 31.03 -9.58 -3.25
N PRO A 92 31.82 -9.56 -4.35
CA PRO A 92 31.60 -8.63 -5.43
C PRO A 92 30.20 -8.85 -6.01
N LYS A 93 29.49 -7.74 -6.22
CA LYS A 93 28.16 -7.75 -6.81
C LYS A 93 28.27 -7.58 -8.32
N PHE A 94 27.53 -8.41 -9.04
CA PHE A 94 27.40 -8.39 -10.48
C PHE A 94 25.95 -8.10 -10.85
N ASP A 95 25.77 -7.38 -11.96
CA ASP A 95 24.46 -7.15 -12.53
C ASP A 95 23.87 -8.44 -13.13
N ALA A 96 22.62 -8.37 -13.60
CA ALA A 96 21.95 -9.49 -14.26
C ALA A 96 22.67 -10.01 -15.52
N LYS A 97 23.59 -9.24 -16.11
CA LYS A 97 24.41 -9.59 -17.29
C LYS A 97 25.79 -10.13 -16.90
N GLY A 98 26.10 -10.22 -15.61
CA GLY A 98 27.39 -10.69 -15.10
C GLY A 98 28.50 -9.64 -15.11
N ALA A 99 28.19 -8.36 -15.36
CA ALA A 99 29.15 -7.27 -15.28
C ALA A 99 29.31 -6.80 -13.82
N PRO A 100 30.52 -6.43 -13.38
CA PRO A 100 30.71 -5.84 -12.05
C PRO A 100 29.90 -4.55 -11.90
N LEU A 101 29.21 -4.41 -10.76
CA LEU A 101 28.53 -3.16 -10.41
C LEU A 101 29.53 -2.19 -9.76
N TRP A 102 29.51 -0.94 -10.21
CA TRP A 102 30.37 0.13 -9.73
C TRP A 102 29.52 1.26 -9.13
N ASP A 103 29.95 1.78 -7.98
CA ASP A 103 29.33 2.97 -7.38
C ASP A 103 29.72 4.26 -8.12
N GLU A 104 29.22 5.40 -7.65
CA GLU A 104 29.52 6.71 -8.28
C GLU A 104 30.99 7.12 -8.14
N ASP A 105 31.73 6.52 -7.18
CA ASP A 105 33.13 6.79 -6.92
C ASP A 105 34.07 5.84 -7.70
N GLY A 106 33.51 4.91 -8.48
CA GLY A 106 34.26 3.94 -9.27
C GLY A 106 34.77 2.74 -8.45
N ASN A 107 34.21 2.50 -7.26
CA ASN A 107 34.51 1.31 -6.47
C ASN A 107 33.54 0.17 -6.81
N GLN A 108 34.04 -1.07 -6.74
CA GLN A 108 33.21 -2.25 -6.97
C GLN A 108 32.24 -2.42 -5.79
N VAL A 109 30.95 -2.56 -6.08
CA VAL A 109 29.91 -2.79 -5.08
C VAL A 109 30.12 -4.16 -4.44
N MET A 110 30.19 -4.18 -3.11
CA MET A 110 30.31 -5.40 -2.31
C MET A 110 29.00 -5.65 -1.55
N ILE A 111 28.53 -6.89 -1.55
CA ILE A 111 27.37 -7.32 -0.77
C ILE A 111 27.77 -8.27 0.36
N GLU A 112 27.17 -8.05 1.53
CA GLU A 112 27.29 -8.96 2.67
C GLU A 112 26.39 -10.19 2.45
N GLN A 113 26.97 -11.39 2.54
CA GLN A 113 26.24 -12.65 2.49
C GLN A 113 26.48 -13.47 3.77
N GLY A 114 25.40 -13.94 4.39
CA GLY A 114 25.44 -14.73 5.61
C GLY A 114 25.74 -13.90 6.86
N GLY A 115 26.17 -14.58 7.92
CA GLY A 115 26.50 -13.96 9.21
C GLY A 115 25.31 -13.81 10.17
N HIS A 116 25.65 -13.50 11.41
CA HIS A 116 24.68 -13.19 12.46
C HIS A 116 24.11 -11.78 12.28
N ARG A 117 22.79 -11.64 12.39
CA ARG A 117 22.16 -10.31 12.38
C ARG A 117 22.27 -9.72 13.78
N VAL A 118 22.75 -8.49 13.89
CA VAL A 118 22.92 -7.84 15.20
C VAL A 118 21.59 -7.58 15.92
N GLY A 119 20.60 -7.04 15.21
CA GLY A 119 19.34 -6.66 15.85
C GLY A 119 18.56 -5.59 15.09
N TYR A 120 17.62 -4.97 15.81
CA TYR A 120 16.79 -3.89 15.31
C TYR A 120 16.79 -2.73 16.32
N GLU A 121 16.95 -1.52 15.81
CA GLU A 121 16.85 -0.28 16.58
C GLU A 121 15.43 0.28 16.44
N LEU A 122 14.77 0.57 17.56
CA LEU A 122 13.46 1.22 17.63
C LEU A 122 13.64 2.61 18.25
N THR A 123 13.28 3.67 17.53
CA THR A 123 13.42 5.05 18.04
C THR A 123 12.09 5.60 18.53
N PHE A 124 11.97 5.86 19.83
CA PHE A 124 10.80 6.46 20.45
C PHE A 124 10.99 7.97 20.58
N SER A 125 10.44 8.74 19.66
CA SER A 125 10.58 10.21 19.63
C SER A 125 9.41 10.90 20.32
N ALA A 126 9.67 11.70 21.35
CA ALA A 126 8.64 12.49 22.01
C ALA A 126 8.07 13.57 21.09
N PRO A 127 6.79 13.96 21.25
CA PRO A 127 6.24 15.14 20.58
C PRO A 127 7.08 16.39 20.86
N LYS A 128 7.11 17.30 19.89
CA LYS A 128 7.95 18.49 19.99
C LYS A 128 7.55 19.40 21.16
N SER A 129 6.25 19.52 21.42
CA SER A 129 5.68 20.23 22.57
C SER A 129 6.24 19.76 23.91
N LEU A 130 6.39 18.44 24.12
CA LEU A 130 7.03 17.88 25.31
C LEU A 130 8.50 18.30 25.39
N SER A 131 9.24 18.20 24.28
CA SER A 131 10.66 18.60 24.24
C SER A 131 10.85 20.11 24.50
N THR A 132 9.90 20.94 24.04
CA THR A 132 9.84 22.38 24.34
C THR A 132 9.64 22.63 25.83
N VAL A 133 8.70 21.94 26.49
CA VAL A 133 8.50 22.06 27.94
C VAL A 133 9.73 21.60 28.72
N PHE A 134 10.36 20.49 28.30
CA PHE A 134 11.59 19.99 28.91
C PHE A 134 12.75 20.99 28.85
N ALA A 135 12.92 21.69 27.72
CA ALA A 135 13.96 22.70 27.57
C ALA A 135 13.80 23.83 28.60
N LEU A 136 12.55 24.28 28.82
CA LEU A 136 12.19 25.39 29.70
C LEU A 136 12.06 25.02 31.18
N ALA A 137 11.95 23.73 31.51
CA ALA A 137 11.73 23.24 32.87
C ALA A 137 12.86 23.61 33.85
N ASP A 138 12.60 23.56 35.15
CA ASP A 138 13.67 23.52 36.14
C ASP A 138 14.25 22.10 36.24
N GLN A 139 15.18 21.87 37.17
CA GLN A 139 15.82 20.57 37.30
C GLN A 139 14.82 19.48 37.73
N ASP A 140 14.06 19.70 38.80
CA ASP A 140 13.12 18.72 39.35
C ASP A 140 12.05 18.32 38.33
N GLU A 141 11.53 19.29 37.57
CA GLU A 141 10.53 19.03 36.54
C GLU A 141 11.12 18.29 35.34
N ARG A 142 12.37 18.57 34.95
CA ARG A 142 13.07 17.80 33.89
C ARG A 142 13.21 16.33 34.26
N GLU A 143 13.64 16.04 35.48
CA GLU A 143 13.82 14.66 35.96
C GLU A 143 12.50 13.88 35.89
N LYS A 144 11.39 14.51 36.32
CA LYS A 144 10.04 13.92 36.22
C LYS A 144 9.62 13.68 34.77
N ILE A 145 9.90 14.60 33.85
CA ILE A 145 9.60 14.44 32.42
C ILE A 145 10.38 13.25 31.83
N LEU A 146 11.65 13.08 32.20
CA LEU A 146 12.48 11.98 31.71
C LEU A 146 12.00 10.62 32.26
N GLU A 147 11.50 10.59 33.50
CA GLU A 147 10.87 9.39 34.06
C GLU A 147 9.57 9.03 33.33
N VAL A 148 8.75 10.03 32.99
CA VAL A 148 7.56 9.83 32.14
C VAL A 148 7.94 9.27 30.77
N GLN A 149 9.00 9.80 30.15
CA GLN A 149 9.55 9.28 28.89
C GLN A 149 9.97 7.81 29.03
N ARG A 150 10.77 7.48 30.04
CA ARG A 150 11.26 6.13 30.32
C ARG A 150 10.09 5.15 30.46
N ARG A 151 9.14 5.46 31.35
CA ARG A 151 7.95 4.62 31.58
C ARG A 151 7.13 4.40 30.30
N ALA A 152 6.93 5.45 29.50
CA ALA A 152 6.18 5.32 28.25
C ALA A 152 6.89 4.42 27.21
N VAL A 153 8.21 4.55 27.09
CA VAL A 153 9.03 3.69 26.22
C VAL A 153 8.95 2.23 26.67
N GLU A 154 9.13 1.97 27.97
CA GLU A 154 9.05 0.63 28.54
C GLU A 154 7.67 0.00 28.33
N ARG A 155 6.58 0.75 28.53
CA ARG A 155 5.22 0.24 28.28
C ARG A 155 4.98 -0.17 26.83
N ALA A 156 5.39 0.66 25.89
CA ALA A 156 5.29 0.32 24.48
C ALA A 156 6.18 -0.87 24.10
N PHE A 157 7.38 -0.97 24.69
CA PHE A 157 8.28 -2.10 24.44
C PHE A 157 7.76 -3.42 25.03
N VAL A 158 7.17 -3.40 26.23
CA VAL A 158 6.51 -4.58 26.84
C VAL A 158 5.42 -5.12 25.92
N TYR A 159 4.64 -4.23 25.29
CA TYR A 159 3.66 -4.64 24.29
C TYR A 159 4.33 -5.31 23.08
N ILE A 160 5.39 -4.71 22.50
CA ILE A 160 6.12 -5.32 21.37
C ILE A 160 6.68 -6.69 21.76
N GLU A 161 7.39 -6.78 22.88
CA GLU A 161 7.99 -8.01 23.40
C GLU A 161 6.96 -9.13 23.57
N SER A 162 5.72 -8.79 23.96
CA SER A 162 4.63 -9.77 24.12
C SER A 162 4.17 -10.42 22.81
N LYS A 163 4.52 -9.85 21.64
CA LYS A 163 4.07 -10.31 20.33
C LYS A 163 5.13 -11.11 19.58
N VAL A 164 6.39 -10.99 19.96
CA VAL A 164 7.51 -11.58 19.22
C VAL A 164 7.51 -13.11 19.30
N GLU A 165 7.90 -13.75 18.20
CA GLU A 165 7.96 -15.19 18.03
C GLU A 165 9.34 -15.60 17.50
N THR A 166 9.66 -16.90 17.52
CA THR A 166 10.86 -17.47 16.91
C THR A 166 10.49 -18.69 16.07
N ARG A 167 11.32 -18.98 15.06
CA ARG A 167 11.08 -20.08 14.12
C ARG A 167 11.92 -21.31 14.48
N ARG A 168 11.44 -22.50 14.13
CA ARG A 168 12.08 -23.80 14.30
C ARG A 168 11.97 -24.63 13.03
N ASP A 169 12.77 -25.69 13.00
CA ASP A 169 12.82 -26.70 11.94
C ASP A 169 13.24 -26.17 10.56
N GLN A 170 13.33 -27.08 9.59
CA GLN A 170 13.71 -26.75 8.23
C GLN A 170 12.68 -25.79 7.59
N GLY A 171 13.17 -24.69 7.03
CA GLY A 171 12.32 -23.65 6.42
C GLY A 171 11.62 -22.73 7.43
N GLY A 172 11.83 -22.92 8.74
CA GLY A 172 11.23 -22.07 9.76
C GLY A 172 9.70 -22.14 9.77
N LYS A 173 9.15 -23.36 9.58
CA LYS A 173 7.70 -23.60 9.47
C LYS A 173 7.01 -23.65 10.83
N THR A 174 7.67 -24.25 11.83
CA THR A 174 7.21 -24.24 13.21
C THR A 174 7.53 -22.88 13.82
N VAL A 175 6.52 -22.19 14.35
CA VAL A 175 6.68 -20.86 14.97
C VAL A 175 6.17 -20.91 16.40
N ILE A 176 7.01 -20.52 17.35
CA ILE A 176 6.71 -20.58 18.78
C ILE A 176 6.93 -19.22 19.45
N PRO A 177 6.22 -18.91 20.55
CA PRO A 177 6.49 -17.72 21.35
C PRO A 177 7.90 -17.71 21.94
N VAL A 178 8.37 -16.53 22.34
CA VAL A 178 9.61 -16.35 23.09
C VAL A 178 9.32 -15.98 24.54
N ASP A 179 10.24 -16.33 25.43
CA ASP A 179 10.24 -15.97 26.85
C ASP A 179 10.41 -14.46 27.09
N GLY A 180 10.93 -13.75 26.08
CA GLY A 180 11.20 -12.32 26.08
C GLY A 180 12.35 -11.96 25.14
N LEU A 181 12.78 -10.72 25.23
CA LEU A 181 13.89 -10.13 24.49
C LEU A 181 14.92 -9.53 25.44
N ILE A 182 16.08 -9.21 24.87
CA ILE A 182 17.11 -8.39 25.50
C ILE A 182 17.15 -7.09 24.72
N VAL A 183 17.08 -5.96 25.41
CA VAL A 183 17.17 -4.62 24.81
C VAL A 183 18.02 -3.70 25.67
N SER A 184 18.79 -2.83 25.02
CA SER A 184 19.38 -1.67 25.66
C SER A 184 18.65 -0.41 25.21
N PHE A 185 18.31 0.45 26.15
CA PHE A 185 17.70 1.76 25.89
C PHE A 185 18.74 2.84 26.06
N HIS A 186 18.75 3.83 25.17
CA HIS A 186 19.70 4.94 25.15
C HIS A 186 18.94 6.25 24.93
N GLN A 187 18.91 7.11 25.95
CA GLN A 187 18.12 8.33 25.94
C GLN A 187 18.94 9.53 25.46
N HIS A 188 18.44 10.19 24.42
CA HIS A 188 19.05 11.35 23.79
C HIS A 188 18.12 12.56 23.92
N LEU A 189 18.70 13.76 24.09
CA LEU A 189 17.93 14.97 24.47
C LEU A 189 17.85 16.03 23.39
N SER A 190 18.74 16.00 22.38
CA SER A 190 18.81 17.02 21.34
C SER A 190 18.81 16.45 19.93
N SER A 191 18.32 17.25 18.99
CA SER A 191 18.35 17.01 17.57
C SER A 191 19.80 17.16 17.04
N ARG A 192 20.03 16.82 15.77
CA ARG A 192 21.34 17.07 15.13
C ARG A 192 21.66 18.56 14.95
N ASN A 193 20.63 19.41 14.93
CA ASN A 193 20.78 20.86 14.93
C ASN A 193 20.85 21.42 16.37
N LEU A 194 21.01 20.53 17.36
CA LEU A 194 21.01 20.85 18.79
C LEU A 194 19.68 21.41 19.33
N ASP A 195 18.59 21.37 18.55
CA ASP A 195 17.26 21.74 19.08
C ASP A 195 16.80 20.74 20.15
N PRO A 196 15.93 21.13 21.11
CA PRO A 196 15.38 20.20 22.09
C PRO A 196 14.59 19.07 21.44
N GLN A 197 15.02 17.82 21.58
CA GLN A 197 14.32 16.67 21.01
C GLN A 197 14.58 15.41 21.84
N ILE A 198 13.71 15.14 22.81
CA ILE A 198 13.78 13.92 23.60
C ILE A 198 13.42 12.74 22.71
N HIS A 199 14.30 11.74 22.70
CA HIS A 199 14.05 10.46 22.04
C HIS A 199 14.85 9.35 22.70
N THR A 200 14.34 8.12 22.62
CA THR A 200 15.01 6.93 23.17
C THR A 200 15.25 5.94 22.05
N HIS A 201 16.50 5.55 21.85
CA HIS A 201 16.86 4.44 20.96
C HIS A 201 16.83 3.14 21.75
N ALA A 202 16.07 2.16 21.28
CA ALA A 202 15.99 0.84 21.88
C ALA A 202 16.61 -0.18 20.93
N LEU A 203 17.77 -0.75 21.29
CA LEU A 203 18.44 -1.77 20.50
C LEU A 203 18.00 -3.16 20.95
N ALA A 204 17.09 -3.78 20.19
CA ALA A 204 16.65 -5.15 20.42
C ALA A 204 17.60 -6.14 19.70
N TYR A 205 18.47 -6.79 20.47
CA TYR A 205 19.47 -7.75 19.97
C TYR A 205 18.81 -8.99 19.37
N ALA A 206 19.29 -9.51 18.23
CA ALA A 206 18.62 -10.59 17.47
C ALA A 206 18.76 -11.99 18.11
N VAL A 207 18.62 -12.07 19.42
CA VAL A 207 18.65 -13.27 20.24
C VAL A 207 17.39 -13.31 21.11
N ALA A 208 16.81 -14.49 21.23
CA ALA A 208 15.66 -14.76 22.06
C ALA A 208 15.69 -16.22 22.52
N LYS A 209 15.04 -16.49 23.65
CA LYS A 209 14.84 -17.85 24.15
C LYS A 209 13.41 -18.26 23.85
N GLY A 210 13.22 -19.32 23.09
CA GLY A 210 11.89 -19.89 22.83
C GLY A 210 11.31 -20.49 24.11
N VAL A 211 9.99 -20.65 24.14
CA VAL A 211 9.29 -21.37 25.22
C VAL A 211 9.72 -22.85 25.33
N ASP A 212 10.41 -23.38 24.32
CA ASP A 212 11.08 -24.68 24.32
C ASP A 212 12.42 -24.68 25.10
N GLY A 213 12.78 -23.55 25.71
CA GLY A 213 14.03 -23.38 26.45
C GLY A 213 15.26 -23.19 25.57
N LYS A 214 15.12 -23.19 24.24
CA LYS A 214 16.24 -23.08 23.29
C LYS A 214 16.46 -21.64 22.86
N TRP A 215 17.74 -21.27 22.76
CA TRP A 215 18.19 -20.00 22.23
C TRP A 215 18.18 -19.97 20.70
N GLY A 216 17.86 -18.81 20.12
CA GLY A 216 17.87 -18.59 18.68
C GLY A 216 17.51 -17.15 18.33
N THR A 217 17.34 -16.85 17.04
CA THR A 217 16.93 -15.52 16.56
C THR A 217 15.40 -15.42 16.49
N TYR A 218 14.86 -14.28 16.89
CA TYR A 218 13.42 -14.01 16.77
C TYR A 218 13.02 -13.61 15.34
N ASP A 219 11.74 -13.80 15.02
CA ASP A 219 11.12 -13.28 13.80
C ASP A 219 10.72 -11.81 14.01
N SER A 220 11.28 -10.91 13.22
CA SER A 220 11.01 -9.48 13.33
C SER A 220 9.64 -9.07 12.79
N TYR A 221 8.92 -9.96 12.09
CA TYR A 221 7.64 -9.62 11.45
C TYR A 221 6.68 -8.93 12.42
N GLU A 222 6.50 -9.49 13.62
CA GLU A 222 5.58 -8.97 14.63
C GLU A 222 5.99 -7.59 15.16
N ILE A 223 7.30 -7.30 15.25
CA ILE A 223 7.80 -5.97 15.63
C ILE A 223 7.34 -4.91 14.62
N PHE A 224 7.45 -5.21 13.32
CA PHE A 224 7.00 -4.29 12.27
C PHE A 224 5.47 -4.20 12.19
N ALA A 225 4.77 -5.33 12.36
CA ALA A 225 3.31 -5.39 12.29
C ALA A 225 2.66 -4.60 13.44
N HIS A 226 3.19 -4.70 14.66
CA HIS A 226 2.64 -4.07 15.85
C HIS A 226 3.15 -2.63 16.11
N ARG A 227 4.06 -2.09 15.28
CA ARG A 227 4.72 -0.78 15.51
C ARG A 227 3.75 0.39 15.67
N LYS A 228 2.63 0.42 14.94
CA LYS A 228 1.66 1.51 14.99
C LYS A 228 0.88 1.48 16.31
N ALA A 229 0.45 0.31 16.75
CA ALA A 229 -0.20 0.13 18.03
C ALA A 229 0.74 0.47 19.19
N ALA A 230 2.02 0.06 19.10
CA ALA A 230 3.04 0.42 20.10
C ALA A 230 3.28 1.93 20.16
N ASP A 231 3.27 2.62 19.02
CA ASP A 231 3.42 4.08 18.93
C ASP A 231 2.26 4.82 19.63
N GLU A 232 1.03 4.32 19.50
CA GLU A 232 -0.11 4.90 20.20
C GLU A 232 -0.13 4.58 21.70
N ILE A 233 0.34 3.39 22.13
CA ILE A 233 0.58 3.10 23.55
C ILE A 233 1.59 4.10 24.12
N TYR A 234 2.73 4.28 23.45
CA TYR A 234 3.78 5.21 23.86
C TYR A 234 3.26 6.65 24.00
N LYS A 235 2.58 7.17 22.98
CA LYS A 235 2.07 8.55 22.99
C LYS A 235 1.00 8.78 24.05
N ASN A 236 0.10 7.83 24.28
CA ASN A 236 -0.95 7.97 25.27
C ASN A 236 -0.38 7.87 26.70
N GLU A 237 0.58 6.98 26.94
CA GLU A 237 1.28 6.90 28.23
C GLU A 237 2.07 8.18 28.53
N LEU A 238 2.73 8.77 27.52
CA LEU A 238 3.38 10.08 27.63
C LEU A 238 2.40 11.17 28.06
N ALA A 239 1.26 11.28 27.37
CA ALA A 239 0.25 12.28 27.68
C ALA A 239 -0.32 12.10 29.09
N ALA A 240 -0.59 10.86 29.50
CA ALA A 240 -1.06 10.55 30.85
C ALA A 240 -0.04 10.97 31.92
N GLY A 241 1.24 10.67 31.71
CA GLY A 241 2.32 11.10 32.60
C GLY A 241 2.45 12.62 32.68
N LEU A 242 2.38 13.32 31.54
CA LEU A 242 2.42 14.79 31.51
C LEU A 242 1.22 15.43 32.23
N LYS A 243 0.02 14.86 32.09
CA LYS A 243 -1.16 15.30 32.86
C LYS A 243 -0.94 15.15 34.36
N ALA A 244 -0.31 14.07 34.79
CA ALA A 244 0.06 13.87 36.20
C ALA A 244 1.08 14.90 36.71
N LEU A 245 1.92 15.45 35.82
CA LEU A 245 2.82 16.57 36.14
C LEU A 245 2.13 17.94 36.09
N GLY A 246 0.84 18.01 35.76
CA GLY A 246 0.07 19.25 35.71
C GLY A 246 0.11 19.98 34.36
N CYS A 247 0.63 19.35 33.30
CA CYS A 247 0.48 19.87 31.95
C CYS A 247 -0.94 19.61 31.44
N LYS A 248 -1.51 20.57 30.71
CA LYS A 248 -2.75 20.33 29.94
C LYS A 248 -2.40 19.73 28.58
N ILE A 249 -3.28 18.89 28.06
CA ILE A 249 -3.11 18.20 26.79
C ILE A 249 -4.30 18.56 25.90
N GLU A 250 -4.02 19.11 24.72
CA GLU A 250 -5.03 19.46 23.72
C GLU A 250 -4.93 18.50 22.53
N GLN A 251 -6.07 17.94 22.11
CA GLN A 251 -6.14 17.06 20.95
C GLN A 251 -6.43 17.88 19.68
N HIS A 252 -5.72 17.54 18.60
CA HIS A 252 -5.88 18.13 17.28
C HIS A 252 -6.37 17.06 16.30
N VAL A 253 -7.42 17.38 15.55
CA VAL A 253 -7.83 16.60 14.38
C VAL A 253 -7.13 17.21 13.16
N GLU A 254 -6.36 16.39 12.46
CA GLU A 254 -5.69 16.81 11.24
C GLU A 254 -6.73 17.10 10.15
N VAL A 255 -6.55 18.23 9.46
CA VAL A 255 -7.33 18.63 8.30
C VAL A 255 -6.40 18.72 7.10
N ASN A 256 -6.88 18.26 5.94
CA ASN A 256 -6.15 18.35 4.70
C ASN A 256 -6.26 19.77 4.09
N ALA A 257 -5.59 20.01 2.97
CA ALA A 257 -5.56 21.30 2.28
C ALA A 257 -6.93 21.76 1.75
N LEU A 258 -7.92 20.85 1.65
CA LEU A 258 -9.30 21.18 1.28
C LEU A 258 -10.18 21.47 2.51
N GLY A 259 -9.62 21.46 3.72
CA GLY A 259 -10.35 21.66 4.98
C GLY A 259 -11.11 20.41 5.45
N GLU A 260 -10.92 19.26 4.81
CA GLU A 260 -11.57 18.01 5.20
C GLU A 260 -10.79 17.34 6.34
N LYS A 261 -11.49 16.82 7.34
CA LYS A 261 -10.88 16.04 8.44
C LYS A 261 -10.29 14.74 7.88
N THR A 262 -9.06 14.42 8.23
CA THR A 262 -8.39 13.16 7.80
C THR A 262 -8.69 11.99 8.74
N GLY A 263 -9.29 12.25 9.90
CA GLY A 263 -9.49 11.26 10.96
C GLY A 263 -8.25 11.03 11.83
N VAL A 264 -7.06 11.51 11.41
CA VAL A 264 -5.84 11.45 12.20
C VAL A 264 -5.96 12.44 13.36
N ARG A 265 -5.68 11.95 14.56
CA ARG A 265 -5.70 12.73 15.79
C ARG A 265 -4.35 12.67 16.48
N THR A 266 -3.87 13.82 16.92
CA THR A 266 -2.62 13.98 17.67
C THR A 266 -2.87 14.86 18.88
N TRP A 267 -1.91 14.95 19.79
CA TRP A 267 -2.00 15.85 20.94
C TRP A 267 -0.78 16.75 21.05
N GLU A 268 -0.98 17.95 21.59
CA GLU A 268 0.07 18.90 21.94
C GLU A 268 -0.17 19.51 23.33
N ILE A 269 0.83 20.23 23.84
CA ILE A 269 0.72 21.00 25.08
C ILE A 269 0.37 22.45 24.69
N PRO A 270 -0.78 23.00 25.14
CA PRO A 270 -1.22 24.33 24.73
C PRO A 270 -0.17 25.43 24.98
N GLY A 271 -0.04 26.34 24.02
CA GLY A 271 0.87 27.49 24.11
C GLY A 271 2.32 27.17 23.76
N THR A 272 2.61 25.96 23.29
CA THR A 272 3.95 25.55 22.84
C THR A 272 4.11 25.53 21.32
N GLU A 273 3.06 25.77 20.55
CA GLU A 273 2.96 25.49 19.11
C GLU A 273 3.99 26.31 18.32
N ARG A 274 4.03 27.63 18.56
CA ARG A 274 4.94 28.55 17.87
C ARG A 274 6.40 28.29 18.22
N LEU A 275 6.70 28.10 19.51
CA LEU A 275 8.05 27.82 19.98
C LEU A 275 8.55 26.46 19.48
N SER A 276 7.68 25.44 19.48
CA SER A 276 7.98 24.12 18.93
C SER A 276 8.31 24.18 17.43
N LYS A 277 7.61 25.02 16.67
CA LYS A 277 7.90 25.26 15.25
C LYS A 277 9.28 25.92 15.06
N LEU A 278 9.58 26.97 15.82
CA LEU A 278 10.88 27.68 15.76
C LEU A 278 12.04 26.74 16.14
N TRP A 279 11.83 25.85 17.12
CA TRP A 279 12.80 24.81 17.50
C TRP A 279 12.76 23.56 16.60
N SER A 280 12.09 23.60 15.46
CA SER A 280 12.06 22.48 14.50
C SER A 280 12.96 22.71 13.28
N SER A 281 14.05 23.49 13.44
CA SER A 281 14.99 23.85 12.37
C SER A 281 15.44 22.64 11.54
N ARG A 282 15.70 21.51 12.22
CA ARG A 282 16.07 20.25 11.56
C ARG A 282 15.02 19.72 10.60
N ARG A 283 13.75 19.79 10.98
CA ARG A 283 12.63 19.35 10.13
C ARG A 283 12.49 20.29 8.94
N GLU A 284 12.67 21.58 9.14
CA GLU A 284 12.64 22.58 8.08
C GLU A 284 13.76 22.36 7.07
N ASP A 285 14.99 22.06 7.50
CA ASP A 285 16.10 21.70 6.62
C ASP A 285 15.75 20.48 5.74
N ILE A 286 15.18 19.43 6.35
CA ILE A 286 14.77 18.21 5.64
C ILE A 286 13.69 18.52 4.61
N LEU A 287 12.63 19.23 5.00
CA LEU A 287 11.53 19.57 4.13
C LEU A 287 12.00 20.47 2.98
N LYS A 288 12.86 21.45 3.26
CA LYS A 288 13.47 22.33 2.26
C LYS A 288 14.34 21.56 1.28
N HIS A 289 15.19 20.65 1.77
CA HIS A 289 16.01 19.82 0.90
C HIS A 289 15.16 18.88 0.04
N GLN A 290 14.11 18.27 0.61
CA GLN A 290 13.17 17.42 -0.12
C GLN A 290 12.41 18.23 -1.19
N GLN A 291 12.06 19.47 -0.87
CA GLN A 291 11.45 20.41 -1.81
C GLN A 291 12.40 20.76 -2.96
N GLU A 292 13.67 21.08 -2.67
CA GLU A 292 14.67 21.50 -3.67
C GLU A 292 15.21 20.33 -4.51
N ASN A 293 15.51 19.19 -3.88
CA ASN A 293 16.25 18.06 -4.48
C ASN A 293 15.41 16.81 -4.70
N GLY A 294 14.25 16.70 -4.03
CA GLY A 294 13.35 15.57 -4.19
C GLY A 294 13.79 14.40 -3.32
N GLY A 295 13.29 13.20 -3.65
CA GLY A 295 13.62 11.99 -2.91
C GLY A 295 12.87 11.83 -1.58
N THR A 296 13.17 10.72 -0.91
CA THR A 296 12.52 10.32 0.35
C THR A 296 12.84 11.25 1.50
N MET A 297 11.92 11.41 2.45
CA MET A 297 12.22 12.10 3.73
C MET A 297 13.48 11.53 4.40
N GLN A 298 13.72 10.22 4.25
CA GLN A 298 14.93 9.58 4.75
C GLN A 298 16.18 10.04 4.01
N GLN A 299 16.16 10.09 2.67
CA GLN A 299 17.27 10.61 1.84
C GLN A 299 17.56 12.08 2.16
N ALA A 300 16.52 12.92 2.23
CA ALA A 300 16.66 14.32 2.58
C ALA A 300 17.26 14.49 3.99
N SER A 301 16.86 13.64 4.94
CA SER A 301 17.48 13.59 6.26
C SER A 301 18.97 13.23 6.20
N LEU A 302 19.38 12.31 5.35
CA LEU A 302 20.80 11.97 5.21
C LEU A 302 21.61 13.08 4.55
N ALA A 303 21.12 13.69 3.48
CA ALA A 303 21.84 14.73 2.74
C ALA A 303 22.05 16.01 3.57
N THR A 304 21.09 16.36 4.41
CA THR A 304 21.17 17.54 5.29
C THR A 304 21.87 17.26 6.62
N ARG A 305 22.42 16.06 6.80
CA ARG A 305 22.97 15.60 8.07
C ARG A 305 24.30 16.30 8.38
N LYS A 306 24.33 17.09 9.45
CA LYS A 306 25.57 17.65 10.03
C LYS A 306 26.24 16.66 10.98
N HIS A 307 27.56 16.76 11.12
CA HIS A 307 28.28 16.13 12.22
C HIS A 307 27.80 16.76 13.53
N LYS A 308 27.62 15.94 14.56
CA LYS A 308 27.12 16.39 15.86
C LYS A 308 28.29 16.37 16.83
N ASP A 309 28.82 17.55 17.14
CA ASP A 309 29.64 17.76 18.34
C ASP A 309 28.69 18.29 19.40
N GLU A 310 28.28 17.42 20.34
CA GLU A 310 27.21 17.74 21.29
C GLU A 310 27.83 18.36 22.54
N PRO A 311 27.47 19.62 22.88
CA PRO A 311 27.96 20.25 24.10
C PRO A 311 27.37 19.53 25.33
N THR A 312 27.93 19.82 26.51
CA THR A 312 27.46 19.20 27.75
C THR A 312 25.98 19.48 27.99
N PHE A 313 25.32 18.65 28.79
CA PHE A 313 23.90 18.84 29.11
C PHE A 313 23.57 20.25 29.62
N LEU A 314 24.42 20.77 30.52
CA LEU A 314 24.22 22.07 31.14
C LEU A 314 24.36 23.20 30.11
N GLU A 315 25.32 23.08 29.19
CA GLU A 315 25.49 24.02 28.08
C GLU A 315 24.30 23.98 27.11
N LEU A 316 23.77 22.79 26.78
CA LEU A 316 22.57 22.64 25.96
C LEU A 316 21.37 23.33 26.61
N VAL A 317 21.13 23.04 27.89
CA VAL A 317 20.02 23.63 28.65
C VAL A 317 20.14 25.15 28.71
N GLU A 318 21.34 25.66 28.98
CA GLU A 318 21.56 27.11 29.03
C GLU A 318 21.36 27.75 27.64
N ALA A 319 21.87 27.11 26.57
CA ALA A 319 21.66 27.58 25.21
C ALA A 319 20.16 27.66 24.85
N TRP A 320 19.37 26.64 25.20
CA TRP A 320 17.92 26.67 24.95
C TRP A 320 17.19 27.74 25.74
N LYS A 321 17.60 28.00 26.99
CA LYS A 321 17.02 29.09 27.80
C LYS A 321 17.34 30.46 27.21
N GLN A 322 18.58 30.69 26.79
CA GLN A 322 18.99 31.94 26.16
C GLN A 322 18.27 32.16 24.83
N ASP A 323 18.15 31.10 24.02
CA ASP A 323 17.42 31.16 22.75
C ASP A 323 15.92 31.44 22.96
N ALA A 324 15.29 30.83 23.98
CA ALA A 324 13.91 31.14 24.34
C ALA A 324 13.73 32.62 24.74
N ILE A 325 14.68 33.18 25.50
CA ILE A 325 14.66 34.60 25.89
C ILE A 325 14.77 35.51 24.66
N GLU A 326 15.67 35.18 23.72
CA GLU A 326 15.86 35.97 22.51
C GLU A 326 14.65 35.89 21.58
N LEU A 327 14.09 34.70 21.38
CA LEU A 327 12.86 34.51 20.63
C LEU A 327 11.69 35.27 21.26
N LYS A 328 11.57 35.34 22.59
CA LYS A 328 10.52 36.15 23.26
C LYS A 328 10.67 37.65 23.00
N LYS A 329 11.89 38.17 22.85
CA LYS A 329 12.09 39.58 22.46
C LYS A 329 11.56 39.86 21.06
N GLN A 330 11.75 38.91 20.14
CA GLN A 330 11.28 39.00 18.75
C GLN A 330 9.77 38.70 18.63
N HIS A 331 9.24 37.88 19.53
CA HIS A 331 7.88 37.37 19.54
C HIS A 331 7.31 37.45 20.98
N PRO A 332 6.85 38.63 21.44
CA PRO A 332 6.44 38.87 22.82
C PRO A 332 5.32 37.97 23.33
N GLU A 333 4.54 37.35 22.43
CA GLU A 333 3.46 36.42 22.76
C GLU A 333 3.93 35.00 23.13
N LEU A 334 5.22 34.69 22.98
CA LEU A 334 5.76 33.37 23.33
C LEU A 334 5.75 33.13 24.85
N LEU A 335 5.29 31.93 25.24
CA LEU A 335 5.42 31.44 26.61
C LEU A 335 6.79 30.77 26.76
N THR A 336 7.56 31.20 27.75
CA THR A 336 8.96 30.78 27.93
C THR A 336 9.24 30.22 29.32
N THR A 337 8.19 29.98 30.09
CA THR A 337 8.28 29.30 31.39
C THR A 337 7.25 28.19 31.47
N VAL A 338 7.60 27.10 32.15
CA VAL A 338 6.68 25.98 32.34
C VAL A 338 5.42 26.40 33.12
N THR A 339 5.56 27.34 34.06
CA THR A 339 4.42 27.88 34.81
C THR A 339 3.42 28.62 33.91
N GLU A 340 3.89 29.44 32.96
CA GLU A 340 3.02 30.10 31.97
C GLU A 340 2.30 29.06 31.08
N ILE A 341 3.02 28.01 30.67
CA ILE A 341 2.50 26.94 29.81
C ILE A 341 1.43 26.12 30.55
N LYS A 342 1.70 25.68 31.79
CA LYS A 342 0.73 24.90 32.61
C LYS A 342 -0.54 25.69 32.95
N ARG A 343 -0.46 27.03 32.96
CA ARG A 343 -1.62 27.91 33.18
C ARG A 343 -2.50 28.08 31.95
N GLN A 344 -2.02 27.77 30.75
CA GLN A 344 -2.84 27.87 29.54
C GLN A 344 -4.09 27.01 29.68
N GLU A 345 -5.23 27.52 29.22
CA GLU A 345 -6.45 26.73 29.10
C GLU A 345 -6.47 25.95 27.80
N ILE A 346 -7.19 24.83 27.79
CA ILE A 346 -7.47 24.11 26.56
C ILE A 346 -8.42 24.98 25.74
N THR A 347 -8.05 25.28 24.50
CA THR A 347 -8.82 26.12 23.58
C THR A 347 -9.74 25.31 22.67
N ARG A 348 -9.44 24.02 22.50
CA ARG A 348 -10.19 23.07 21.68
C ARG A 348 -10.77 21.97 22.55
N GLU A 349 -12.09 21.93 22.64
CA GLU A 349 -12.77 20.87 23.37
C GLU A 349 -12.46 19.50 22.74
N PHE A 350 -12.24 18.50 23.59
CA PHE A 350 -12.13 17.13 23.14
C PHE A 350 -13.49 16.66 22.64
N VAL A 351 -13.53 16.27 21.37
CA VAL A 351 -14.70 15.61 20.77
C VAL A 351 -14.37 14.14 20.59
N PRO A 352 -14.94 13.22 21.40
CA PRO A 352 -14.72 11.78 21.24
C PRO A 352 -15.04 11.36 19.81
N ALA A 353 -14.19 10.52 19.21
CA ALA A 353 -14.57 9.85 17.98
C ALA A 353 -15.70 8.85 18.29
N THR A 354 -16.73 8.84 17.45
CA THR A 354 -17.78 7.83 17.55
C THR A 354 -17.26 6.47 17.10
N ASP A 355 -17.92 5.40 17.55
CA ASP A 355 -17.60 4.04 17.10
C ASP A 355 -17.68 3.90 15.59
N GLU A 356 -18.68 4.54 14.97
CA GLU A 356 -18.87 4.49 13.53
C GLU A 356 -17.73 5.18 12.79
N GLU A 357 -17.23 6.32 13.28
CA GLU A 357 -16.03 6.97 12.72
C GLU A 357 -14.80 6.05 12.80
N ILE A 358 -14.64 5.33 13.91
CA ILE A 358 -13.53 4.37 14.09
C ILE A 358 -13.69 3.17 13.15
N LEU A 359 -14.90 2.63 13.02
CA LEU A 359 -15.20 1.51 12.11
C LEU A 359 -15.02 1.89 10.64
N GLU A 360 -15.45 3.08 10.23
CA GLU A 360 -15.23 3.59 8.87
C GLU A 360 -13.72 3.78 8.59
N LEU A 361 -12.92 4.22 9.58
CA LEU A 361 -11.46 4.29 9.43
C LEU A 361 -10.78 2.92 9.37
N LEU A 362 -11.30 1.93 10.10
CA LEU A 362 -10.82 0.53 10.06
C LEU A 362 -11.13 -0.11 8.70
N HIS A 363 -12.28 0.22 8.12
CA HIS A 363 -12.75 -0.31 6.83
C HIS A 363 -12.52 0.63 5.65
N GLU A 364 -11.71 1.67 5.81
CA GLU A 364 -11.38 2.61 4.72
C GLU A 364 -10.74 1.87 3.54
N ASN A 365 -9.80 0.96 3.83
CA ASN A 365 -9.06 0.22 2.83
C ASN A 365 -9.26 -1.31 2.91
N GLU A 366 -9.55 -1.89 4.07
CA GLU A 366 -9.64 -3.36 4.23
C GLU A 366 -11.01 -3.80 4.73
N ALA A 367 -11.55 -4.90 4.18
CA ALA A 367 -12.84 -5.45 4.67
C ALA A 367 -12.68 -6.17 6.02
N ILE A 368 -11.45 -6.51 6.40
CA ILE A 368 -11.10 -7.24 7.61
C ILE A 368 -9.96 -6.49 8.30
N PHE A 369 -10.07 -6.33 9.61
CA PHE A 369 -9.00 -5.83 10.46
C PHE A 369 -8.73 -6.81 11.60
N ASP A 370 -7.66 -6.58 12.34
CA ASP A 370 -7.23 -7.40 13.47
C ASP A 370 -7.10 -6.54 14.74
N GLU A 371 -6.72 -7.17 15.85
CA GLU A 371 -6.60 -6.49 17.14
C GLU A 371 -5.55 -5.36 17.11
N LYS A 372 -4.46 -5.51 16.34
CA LYS A 372 -3.39 -4.50 16.29
C LYS A 372 -3.83 -3.24 15.57
N GLU A 373 -4.59 -3.36 14.48
CA GLU A 373 -5.16 -2.19 13.80
C GLU A 373 -6.29 -1.56 14.64
N LEU A 374 -7.16 -2.37 15.28
CA LEU A 374 -8.18 -1.86 16.22
C LEU A 374 -7.55 -1.04 17.35
N ARG A 375 -6.53 -1.59 18.00
CA ARG A 375 -5.79 -0.91 19.07
C ARG A 375 -5.13 0.38 18.60
N PHE A 376 -4.53 0.37 17.40
CA PHE A 376 -3.99 1.58 16.79
C PHE A 376 -5.08 2.65 16.61
N ARG A 377 -6.22 2.29 16.04
CA ARG A 377 -7.32 3.25 15.80
C ARG A 377 -7.96 3.74 17.09
N LEU A 378 -8.13 2.90 18.11
CA LEU A 378 -8.61 3.32 19.42
C LEU A 378 -7.64 4.26 20.14
N GLY A 379 -6.34 3.94 20.10
CA GLY A 379 -5.30 4.79 20.68
C GLY A 379 -5.22 6.15 20.00
N GLN A 380 -5.35 6.18 18.66
CA GLN A 380 -5.40 7.42 17.88
C GLN A 380 -6.69 8.21 18.13
N ALA A 381 -7.86 7.56 18.14
CA ALA A 381 -9.14 8.21 18.42
C ALA A 381 -9.16 8.94 19.77
N ASN A 382 -8.51 8.34 20.77
CA ASN A 382 -8.42 8.84 22.14
C ASN A 382 -7.06 9.50 22.45
N SER A 383 -6.33 9.92 21.40
CA SER A 383 -4.98 10.46 21.53
C SER A 383 -4.90 11.54 22.60
N GLY A 384 -4.10 11.28 23.63
CA GLY A 384 -3.85 12.21 24.75
C GLY A 384 -4.85 12.11 25.90
N MET A 385 -5.94 11.36 25.75
CA MET A 385 -7.05 11.32 26.72
C MET A 385 -6.98 10.12 27.65
N ILE A 386 -6.49 8.99 27.15
CA ILE A 386 -6.39 7.73 27.89
C ILE A 386 -4.94 7.35 28.21
N ASP A 387 -4.74 6.41 29.11
CA ASP A 387 -3.48 5.71 29.32
C ASP A 387 -3.45 4.33 28.64
N SER A 388 -2.33 3.61 28.78
CA SER A 388 -2.17 2.28 28.19
C SER A 388 -3.11 1.21 28.78
N ILE A 389 -3.45 1.30 30.08
CA ILE A 389 -4.32 0.34 30.76
C ILE A 389 -5.77 0.52 30.30
N GLN A 390 -6.21 1.76 30.17
CA GLN A 390 -7.51 2.09 29.61
C GLN A 390 -7.60 1.63 28.15
N LEU A 391 -6.57 1.86 27.34
CA LEU A 391 -6.54 1.35 25.97
C LEU A 391 -6.64 -0.18 25.90
N ASP A 392 -5.94 -0.89 26.79
CA ASP A 392 -6.02 -2.36 26.90
C ASP A 392 -7.46 -2.83 27.19
N ALA A 393 -8.16 -2.16 28.10
CA ALA A 393 -9.55 -2.48 28.45
C ALA A 393 -10.54 -2.14 27.33
N MET A 394 -10.29 -1.06 26.57
CA MET A 394 -11.19 -0.61 25.50
C MET A 394 -11.28 -1.59 24.32
N VAL A 395 -10.23 -2.35 24.02
CA VAL A 395 -10.20 -3.27 22.87
C VAL A 395 -11.29 -4.35 22.97
N PRO A 396 -11.36 -5.19 24.03
CA PRO A 396 -12.42 -6.20 24.18
C PRO A 396 -13.81 -5.57 24.31
N ASP A 397 -13.94 -4.45 25.02
CA ASP A 397 -15.20 -3.73 25.16
C ASP A 397 -15.72 -3.24 23.81
N PHE A 398 -14.84 -2.72 22.95
CA PHE A 398 -15.16 -2.29 21.59
C PHE A 398 -15.66 -3.44 20.73
N ILE A 399 -15.00 -4.60 20.79
CA ILE A 399 -15.39 -5.81 20.07
C ILE A 399 -16.81 -6.23 20.48
N GLN A 400 -17.09 -6.27 21.78
CA GLN A 400 -18.38 -6.70 22.31
C GLN A 400 -19.50 -5.70 21.99
N ARG A 401 -19.31 -4.41 22.28
CA ARG A 401 -20.36 -3.39 22.15
C ARG A 401 -20.75 -3.11 20.69
N ASN A 402 -19.84 -3.31 19.74
CA ASN A 402 -20.10 -3.17 18.30
C ASN A 402 -20.50 -4.49 17.63
N ASN A 403 -20.63 -5.58 18.38
CA ASN A 403 -20.96 -6.92 17.86
C ASN A 403 -20.07 -7.34 16.68
N LEU A 404 -18.76 -7.10 16.77
CA LEU A 404 -17.85 -7.37 15.65
C LEU A 404 -17.91 -8.85 15.25
N VAL A 405 -18.02 -9.08 13.94
CA VAL A 405 -18.08 -10.43 13.38
C VAL A 405 -16.67 -10.97 13.32
N ARG A 406 -16.45 -12.13 13.94
CA ARG A 406 -15.17 -12.84 13.84
C ARG A 406 -15.01 -13.46 12.46
N VAL A 407 -13.85 -13.20 11.85
CA VAL A 407 -13.45 -13.76 10.56
C VAL A 407 -12.35 -14.79 10.79
N CYS A 408 -12.32 -15.83 9.95
CA CYS A 408 -11.30 -16.87 10.04
C CYS A 408 -9.87 -16.27 9.94
N PRO A 409 -8.88 -16.86 10.63
CA PRO A 409 -7.48 -16.46 10.50
C PRO A 409 -6.98 -16.54 9.06
N GLU A 410 -5.88 -15.84 8.77
CA GLU A 410 -5.22 -15.91 7.46
C GLU A 410 -4.82 -17.35 7.14
N ARG A 411 -5.24 -17.83 5.97
CA ARG A 411 -4.94 -19.19 5.51
C ARG A 411 -3.45 -19.35 5.21
N ILE A 412 -2.94 -20.55 5.44
CA ILE A 412 -1.57 -20.96 5.11
C ILE A 412 -1.62 -22.22 4.24
N HIS A 413 -0.73 -22.32 3.26
CA HIS A 413 -0.63 -23.53 2.43
C HIS A 413 -0.14 -24.70 3.27
N THR A 414 -0.64 -25.91 2.99
CA THR A 414 -0.30 -27.13 3.76
C THR A 414 1.21 -27.39 3.80
N ASP A 415 1.92 -27.07 2.72
CA ASP A 415 3.38 -27.27 2.63
C ASP A 415 4.16 -26.33 3.56
N ASP A 416 3.57 -25.23 4.01
CA ASP A 416 4.21 -24.27 4.92
C ASP A 416 3.75 -24.43 6.37
N MET A 417 2.83 -25.36 6.65
CA MET A 417 2.35 -25.61 8.01
C MET A 417 3.42 -26.34 8.83
N GLY A 418 3.84 -25.70 9.92
CA GLY A 418 4.63 -26.34 10.97
C GLY A 418 3.74 -27.03 12.01
N SER A 419 4.39 -27.56 13.06
CA SER A 419 3.67 -28.13 14.21
C SER A 419 2.86 -27.08 14.98
N THR A 420 3.32 -25.84 14.95
CA THR A 420 2.62 -24.64 15.42
C THR A 420 2.73 -23.54 14.36
N LEU A 421 1.76 -22.62 14.36
CA LEU A 421 1.66 -21.55 13.37
C LEU A 421 2.01 -20.19 13.99
N ALA A 422 2.49 -19.28 13.15
CA ALA A 422 2.72 -17.89 13.54
C ALA A 422 1.43 -17.18 13.95
N ARG A 423 1.55 -16.12 14.76
CA ARG A 423 0.42 -15.31 15.23
C ARG A 423 -0.53 -14.88 14.12
N ARG A 424 -0.04 -14.38 12.99
CA ARG A 424 -0.90 -13.96 11.86
C ARG A 424 -1.84 -15.05 11.31
N HIS A 425 -1.49 -16.32 11.50
CA HIS A 425 -2.30 -17.47 11.07
C HIS A 425 -3.16 -18.07 12.20
N THR A 426 -3.14 -17.46 13.39
CA THR A 426 -3.90 -17.92 14.57
C THR A 426 -4.67 -16.79 15.27
N GLU A 427 -4.32 -15.53 15.02
CA GLU A 427 -4.96 -14.36 15.62
C GLU A 427 -6.41 -14.18 15.13
N GLN A 428 -7.23 -13.60 16.00
CA GLN A 428 -8.59 -13.25 15.65
C GLN A 428 -8.61 -12.06 14.71
N ARG A 429 -9.49 -12.15 13.72
CA ARG A 429 -9.75 -11.10 12.74
C ARG A 429 -11.22 -10.72 12.82
N PHE A 430 -11.54 -9.50 12.45
CA PHE A 430 -12.85 -8.89 12.67
C PHE A 430 -13.32 -8.10 11.46
N ALA A 431 -14.64 -8.02 11.30
CA ALA A 431 -15.30 -7.09 10.42
C ALA A 431 -16.51 -6.47 11.12
N ALA A 432 -16.84 -5.23 10.78
CA ALA A 432 -18.07 -4.60 11.23
C ALA A 432 -19.29 -5.34 10.66
N PRO A 433 -20.40 -5.47 11.42
CA PRO A 433 -21.61 -6.11 10.92
C PRO A 433 -22.13 -5.53 9.60
N TRP A 434 -22.03 -4.21 9.41
CA TRP A 434 -22.44 -3.55 8.18
C TRP A 434 -21.53 -3.90 6.99
N MET A 435 -20.23 -4.16 7.22
CA MET A 435 -19.29 -4.56 6.16
C MET A 435 -19.63 -5.98 5.68
N VAL A 436 -19.90 -6.89 6.62
CA VAL A 436 -20.38 -8.25 6.30
C VAL A 436 -21.72 -8.20 5.58
N SER A 437 -22.65 -7.39 6.07
CA SER A 437 -23.99 -7.24 5.46
C SER A 437 -23.90 -6.71 4.03
N MET A 438 -23.00 -5.76 3.77
CA MET A 438 -22.77 -5.20 2.44
C MET A 438 -22.26 -6.26 1.44
N GLU A 439 -21.32 -7.10 1.86
CA GLU A 439 -20.83 -8.20 1.01
C GLU A 439 -21.89 -9.29 0.80
N GLN A 440 -22.67 -9.60 1.84
CA GLN A 440 -23.82 -10.51 1.73
C GLN A 440 -24.88 -9.95 0.77
N GLU A 441 -25.12 -8.63 0.77
CA GLU A 441 -26.00 -7.99 -0.19
C GLU A 441 -25.50 -8.21 -1.63
N ILE A 442 -24.20 -8.03 -1.91
CA ILE A 442 -23.63 -8.30 -3.24
C ILE A 442 -23.91 -9.76 -3.67
N LEU A 443 -23.62 -10.72 -2.78
CA LEU A 443 -23.86 -12.14 -3.02
C LEU A 443 -25.34 -12.43 -3.31
N HIS A 444 -26.23 -12.01 -2.41
CA HIS A 444 -27.67 -12.24 -2.56
C HIS A 444 -28.23 -11.60 -3.83
N LYS A 445 -27.81 -10.36 -4.15
CA LYS A 445 -28.24 -9.66 -5.36
C LYS A 445 -27.78 -10.38 -6.62
N THR A 446 -26.55 -10.87 -6.62
CA THR A 446 -26.02 -11.65 -7.75
C THR A 446 -26.80 -12.95 -7.94
N LEU A 447 -27.01 -13.73 -6.89
CA LEU A 447 -27.74 -15.00 -6.97
C LEU A 447 -29.22 -14.81 -7.33
N SER A 448 -29.89 -13.82 -6.75
CA SER A 448 -31.32 -13.57 -6.98
C SER A 448 -31.65 -13.26 -8.44
N ARG A 449 -30.66 -12.80 -9.23
CA ARG A 449 -30.83 -12.41 -10.62
C ARG A 449 -30.21 -13.38 -11.63
N GLU A 450 -29.64 -14.50 -11.18
CA GLU A 450 -28.98 -15.48 -12.05
C GLU A 450 -29.94 -16.07 -13.09
N GLY A 451 -31.18 -16.36 -12.69
CA GLY A 451 -32.22 -16.99 -13.52
C GLY A 451 -33.10 -16.03 -14.33
N GLU A 452 -32.74 -14.74 -14.46
CA GLU A 452 -33.54 -13.75 -15.19
C GLU A 452 -33.43 -13.90 -16.71
N ILE A 453 -34.21 -14.82 -17.29
CA ILE A 453 -34.23 -15.09 -18.74
C ILE A 453 -34.66 -13.86 -19.55
N SER A 454 -35.40 -12.91 -18.96
CA SER A 454 -35.75 -11.64 -19.61
C SER A 454 -34.52 -10.80 -20.02
N GLN A 455 -33.35 -11.10 -19.45
CA GLN A 455 -32.10 -10.44 -19.79
C GLN A 455 -31.38 -11.09 -20.97
N HIS A 456 -31.81 -12.26 -21.43
CA HIS A 456 -31.20 -12.95 -22.56
C HIS A 456 -31.59 -12.25 -23.87
N MET A 457 -30.65 -12.17 -24.81
CA MET A 457 -30.94 -11.68 -26.15
C MET A 457 -31.21 -12.84 -27.13
N PRO A 458 -31.92 -12.60 -28.25
CA PRO A 458 -32.08 -13.59 -29.30
C PRO A 458 -30.73 -13.98 -29.95
N LEU A 459 -30.50 -15.28 -30.13
CA LEU A 459 -29.24 -15.81 -30.68
C LEU A 459 -28.96 -15.30 -32.11
N ASP A 460 -29.98 -15.16 -32.94
CA ASP A 460 -29.81 -14.68 -34.32
C ASP A 460 -29.26 -13.24 -34.36
N LYS A 461 -29.81 -12.35 -33.52
CA LYS A 461 -29.30 -10.97 -33.38
C LYS A 461 -27.85 -10.93 -32.91
N LEU A 462 -27.47 -11.85 -32.03
CA LEU A 462 -26.08 -11.94 -31.58
C LEU A 462 -25.16 -12.38 -32.73
N ASN A 463 -25.56 -13.41 -33.48
CA ASN A 463 -24.79 -13.91 -34.61
C ASN A 463 -24.63 -12.83 -35.69
N ASP A 464 -25.68 -12.06 -35.97
CA ASP A 464 -25.63 -10.93 -36.91
C ASP A 464 -24.63 -9.86 -36.45
N ALA A 465 -24.63 -9.52 -35.16
CA ALA A 465 -23.68 -8.56 -34.59
C ALA A 465 -22.23 -9.05 -34.67
N ILE A 466 -21.99 -10.34 -34.41
CA ILE A 466 -20.66 -10.97 -34.56
C ILE A 466 -20.22 -10.91 -36.02
N GLN A 467 -21.06 -11.34 -36.96
CA GLN A 467 -20.72 -11.34 -38.39
C GLN A 467 -20.44 -9.92 -38.91
N ALA A 468 -21.26 -8.94 -38.52
CA ALA A 468 -21.06 -7.55 -38.87
C ALA A 468 -19.72 -7.01 -38.32
N PHE A 469 -19.38 -7.36 -37.07
CA PHE A 469 -18.10 -6.99 -36.47
C PHE A 469 -16.91 -7.60 -37.21
N GLU A 470 -16.95 -8.91 -37.49
CA GLU A 470 -15.89 -9.62 -38.20
C GLU A 470 -15.68 -9.07 -39.61
N ALA A 471 -16.78 -8.78 -40.33
CA ALA A 471 -16.75 -8.15 -41.65
C ALA A 471 -16.13 -6.74 -41.60
N ALA A 472 -16.49 -5.93 -40.60
CA ALA A 472 -15.98 -4.57 -40.45
C ALA A 472 -14.51 -4.51 -40.02
N LYS A 473 -14.05 -5.44 -39.18
CA LYS A 473 -12.67 -5.46 -38.67
C LYS A 473 -11.72 -6.30 -39.53
N GLY A 474 -12.24 -7.17 -40.39
CA GLY A 474 -11.45 -8.02 -41.29
C GLY A 474 -10.74 -9.18 -40.59
N PHE A 475 -11.23 -9.62 -39.42
CA PHE A 475 -10.71 -10.80 -38.72
C PHE A 475 -11.83 -11.54 -37.98
N GLN A 476 -11.64 -12.84 -37.75
CA GLN A 476 -12.56 -13.68 -36.98
C GLN A 476 -12.24 -13.65 -35.49
N ILE A 477 -13.27 -13.58 -34.66
CA ILE A 477 -13.10 -13.61 -33.20
C ILE A 477 -12.68 -15.01 -32.74
N SER A 478 -11.92 -15.09 -31.65
CA SER A 478 -11.49 -16.39 -31.13
C SER A 478 -12.66 -17.17 -30.50
N PRO A 479 -12.55 -18.51 -30.36
CA PRO A 479 -13.56 -19.29 -29.66
C PRO A 479 -13.85 -18.80 -28.23
N GLU A 480 -12.82 -18.40 -27.46
CA GLU A 480 -13.00 -17.85 -26.11
C GLU A 480 -13.70 -16.48 -26.12
N GLN A 481 -13.48 -15.66 -27.15
CA GLN A 481 -14.20 -14.38 -27.31
C GLN A 481 -15.67 -14.62 -27.68
N ARG A 482 -15.96 -15.60 -28.55
CA ARG A 482 -17.33 -15.98 -28.89
C ARG A 482 -18.08 -16.50 -27.66
N GLU A 483 -17.46 -17.42 -26.90
CA GLU A 483 -18.01 -17.93 -25.63
C GLU A 483 -18.24 -16.79 -24.63
N ALA A 484 -17.33 -15.83 -24.52
CA ALA A 484 -17.49 -14.68 -23.63
C ALA A 484 -18.67 -13.79 -24.03
N VAL A 485 -18.85 -13.50 -25.32
CA VAL A 485 -19.99 -12.71 -25.78
C VAL A 485 -21.31 -13.48 -25.52
N GLU A 486 -21.38 -14.77 -25.86
CA GLU A 486 -22.54 -15.61 -25.58
C GLU A 486 -22.84 -15.69 -24.07
N HIS A 487 -21.80 -15.82 -23.24
CA HIS A 487 -21.93 -15.84 -21.79
C HIS A 487 -22.60 -14.57 -21.26
N LEU A 488 -22.12 -13.41 -21.69
CA LEU A 488 -22.62 -12.12 -21.23
C LEU A 488 -24.01 -11.79 -21.77
N THR A 489 -24.38 -12.30 -22.94
CA THR A 489 -25.60 -11.87 -23.63
C THR A 489 -26.75 -12.87 -23.56
N ILE A 490 -26.44 -14.17 -23.46
CA ILE A 490 -27.43 -15.26 -23.55
C ILE A 490 -27.38 -16.18 -22.33
N ASN A 491 -26.21 -16.46 -21.76
CA ASN A 491 -26.10 -17.48 -20.70
C ASN A 491 -26.16 -16.92 -19.26
N THR A 492 -26.31 -15.61 -19.10
CA THR A 492 -26.38 -14.94 -17.80
C THR A 492 -27.61 -14.04 -17.69
N GLY A 493 -28.24 -14.06 -16.52
CA GLY A 493 -29.38 -13.20 -16.16
C GLY A 493 -28.97 -11.74 -15.89
N GLY A 494 -29.48 -11.16 -14.80
CA GLY A 494 -29.28 -9.74 -14.47
C GLY A 494 -27.85 -9.35 -14.10
N VAL A 495 -26.97 -10.31 -13.83
CA VAL A 495 -25.54 -10.08 -13.57
C VAL A 495 -24.71 -11.03 -14.43
N GLY A 496 -23.68 -10.51 -15.11
CA GLY A 496 -22.69 -11.30 -15.84
C GLY A 496 -21.27 -10.90 -15.47
N VAL A 497 -20.34 -11.86 -15.50
CA VAL A 497 -18.93 -11.61 -15.14
C VAL A 497 -18.01 -12.05 -16.27
N LEU A 498 -17.08 -11.17 -16.64
CA LEU A 498 -16.01 -11.45 -17.61
C LEU A 498 -14.65 -11.23 -16.95
N SER A 499 -13.92 -12.31 -16.70
CA SER A 499 -12.50 -12.20 -16.35
C SER A 499 -11.67 -12.26 -17.62
N GLY A 500 -10.56 -11.53 -17.66
CA GLY A 500 -9.59 -11.73 -18.72
C GLY A 500 -8.22 -11.24 -18.31
N LEU A 501 -7.18 -12.00 -18.68
CA LEU A 501 -5.81 -11.55 -18.48
C LEU A 501 -5.59 -10.20 -19.19
N ALA A 502 -4.58 -9.46 -18.76
CA ALA A 502 -4.16 -8.23 -19.41
C ALA A 502 -3.88 -8.47 -20.90
N GLY A 503 -4.61 -7.79 -21.78
CA GLY A 503 -4.36 -7.83 -23.21
C GLY A 503 -5.00 -8.99 -23.99
N THR A 504 -6.03 -9.64 -23.45
CA THR A 504 -6.77 -10.74 -24.11
C THR A 504 -7.93 -10.28 -25.01
N GLY A 505 -8.14 -8.97 -25.16
CA GLY A 505 -9.18 -8.42 -26.02
C GLY A 505 -10.55 -8.24 -25.37
N LYS A 506 -10.61 -7.98 -24.06
CA LYS A 506 -11.87 -7.61 -23.35
C LYS A 506 -12.63 -6.49 -24.07
N THR A 507 -11.95 -5.43 -24.51
CA THR A 507 -12.57 -4.32 -25.25
C THR A 507 -13.21 -4.75 -26.58
N THR A 508 -12.65 -5.78 -27.25
CA THR A 508 -13.24 -6.38 -28.45
C THR A 508 -14.57 -7.05 -28.11
N VAL A 509 -14.61 -7.85 -27.04
CA VAL A 509 -15.85 -8.45 -26.51
C VAL A 509 -16.86 -7.36 -26.14
N SER A 510 -16.40 -6.26 -25.52
CA SER A 510 -17.23 -5.10 -25.19
C SER A 510 -17.87 -4.44 -26.39
N GLN A 511 -17.12 -4.24 -27.47
CA GLN A 511 -17.66 -3.67 -28.70
C GLN A 511 -18.75 -4.56 -29.30
N ILE A 512 -18.54 -5.89 -29.32
CA ILE A 512 -19.49 -6.84 -29.92
C ILE A 512 -20.79 -6.89 -29.12
N TYR A 513 -20.75 -7.11 -27.80
CA TYR A 513 -21.99 -7.17 -27.02
C TYR A 513 -22.69 -5.81 -26.98
N ALA A 514 -21.96 -4.69 -27.09
CA ALA A 514 -22.56 -3.37 -27.10
C ALA A 514 -23.45 -3.15 -28.33
N GLU A 515 -22.91 -3.48 -29.52
CA GLU A 515 -23.69 -3.44 -30.77
C GLU A 515 -24.84 -4.45 -30.75
N ALA A 516 -24.60 -5.65 -30.20
CA ALA A 516 -25.62 -6.68 -30.05
C ALA A 516 -26.81 -6.22 -29.18
N PHE A 517 -26.54 -5.64 -28.01
CA PHE A 517 -27.58 -5.08 -27.13
C PHE A 517 -28.29 -3.88 -27.75
N LYS A 518 -27.55 -3.02 -28.47
CA LYS A 518 -28.13 -1.87 -29.18
C LYS A 518 -29.08 -2.32 -30.30
N ALA A 519 -28.72 -3.35 -31.06
CA ALA A 519 -29.60 -4.00 -32.04
C ALA A 519 -30.80 -4.70 -31.37
N ASP A 520 -30.67 -5.09 -30.10
CA ASP A 520 -31.79 -5.57 -29.27
C ASP A 520 -32.65 -4.44 -28.67
N GLY A 521 -32.36 -3.17 -28.97
CA GLY A 521 -33.11 -2.03 -28.46
C GLY A 521 -32.78 -1.66 -27.01
N ARG A 522 -31.62 -2.10 -26.51
CA ARG A 522 -31.11 -1.78 -25.17
C ARG A 522 -30.06 -0.68 -25.22
N THR A 523 -29.95 0.07 -24.13
CA THR A 523 -28.95 1.14 -23.96
C THR A 523 -27.81 0.63 -23.11
N VAL A 524 -26.59 0.70 -23.62
CA VAL A 524 -25.38 0.26 -22.90
C VAL A 524 -24.63 1.46 -22.33
N LEU A 525 -24.37 1.44 -21.04
CA LEU A 525 -23.64 2.46 -20.29
C LEU A 525 -22.37 1.87 -19.70
N GLY A 526 -21.22 2.48 -19.96
CA GLY A 526 -19.94 2.10 -19.38
C GLY A 526 -19.62 2.87 -18.09
N ALA A 527 -19.01 2.19 -17.13
CA ALA A 527 -18.47 2.74 -15.91
C ALA A 527 -17.04 2.23 -15.70
N CYS A 528 -16.11 3.12 -15.35
CA CYS A 528 -14.72 2.76 -15.05
C CYS A 528 -14.27 3.37 -13.71
N VAL A 529 -13.14 2.91 -13.17
CA VAL A 529 -12.56 3.44 -11.93
C VAL A 529 -12.16 4.91 -11.98
N SER A 530 -11.88 5.44 -13.16
CA SER A 530 -11.45 6.83 -13.34
C SER A 530 -12.06 7.43 -14.60
N ASN A 531 -12.05 8.77 -14.68
CA ASN A 531 -12.53 9.47 -15.88
C ASN A 531 -11.62 9.21 -17.09
N GLU A 532 -10.31 9.08 -16.89
CA GLU A 532 -9.33 8.77 -17.95
C GLU A 532 -9.57 7.36 -18.53
N ALA A 533 -9.84 6.37 -17.67
CA ALA A 533 -10.21 5.03 -18.10
C ALA A 533 -11.55 5.03 -18.86
N ALA A 534 -12.52 5.82 -18.40
CA ALA A 534 -13.82 5.96 -19.06
C ALA A 534 -13.70 6.58 -20.46
N GLU A 535 -12.94 7.67 -20.61
CA GLU A 535 -12.71 8.32 -21.90
C GLU A 535 -11.98 7.38 -22.88
N LYS A 536 -11.00 6.63 -22.37
CA LYS A 536 -10.31 5.61 -23.15
C LYS A 536 -11.26 4.50 -23.61
N LEU A 537 -12.06 3.93 -22.70
CA LEU A 537 -13.01 2.88 -23.06
C LEU A 537 -14.05 3.41 -24.06
N HIS A 538 -14.49 4.67 -23.92
CA HIS A 538 -15.37 5.32 -24.89
C HIS A 538 -14.75 5.33 -26.29
N GLN A 539 -13.48 5.76 -26.41
CA GLN A 539 -12.76 5.81 -27.69
C GLN A 539 -12.54 4.42 -28.30
N GLU A 540 -12.24 3.39 -27.49
CA GLU A 540 -11.92 2.05 -28.00
C GLU A 540 -13.16 1.20 -28.30
N SER A 541 -14.24 1.34 -27.53
CA SER A 541 -15.43 0.48 -27.63
C SER A 541 -16.66 1.16 -28.25
N GLY A 542 -16.69 2.50 -28.32
CA GLY A 542 -17.86 3.27 -28.74
C GLY A 542 -18.97 3.39 -27.69
N LEU A 543 -18.78 2.84 -26.48
CA LEU A 543 -19.73 2.93 -25.37
C LEU A 543 -19.80 4.33 -24.77
N VAL A 544 -20.98 4.78 -24.33
CA VAL A 544 -21.08 5.99 -23.49
C VAL A 544 -20.57 5.66 -22.09
N CYS A 545 -19.38 6.17 -21.75
CA CYS A 545 -18.68 5.82 -20.52
C CYS A 545 -18.55 6.99 -19.55
N THR A 546 -18.60 6.69 -18.24
CA THR A 546 -18.28 7.65 -17.18
C THR A 546 -17.50 6.98 -16.03
N SER A 547 -17.06 7.73 -15.03
CA SER A 547 -16.50 7.11 -13.82
C SER A 547 -17.59 6.51 -12.96
N VAL A 548 -17.29 5.41 -12.26
CA VAL A 548 -18.23 4.73 -11.34
C VAL A 548 -18.78 5.70 -10.29
N ALA A 549 -17.92 6.57 -9.74
CA ALA A 549 -18.33 7.60 -8.79
C ALA A 549 -19.34 8.59 -9.38
N LYS A 550 -19.15 9.01 -10.64
CA LYS A 550 -20.09 9.90 -11.32
C LYS A 550 -21.40 9.19 -11.64
N LEU A 551 -21.35 7.94 -12.10
CA LEU A 551 -22.55 7.15 -12.38
C LEU A 551 -23.41 6.99 -11.11
N ILE A 552 -22.81 6.56 -10.01
CA ILE A 552 -23.49 6.41 -8.71
C ILE A 552 -24.07 7.75 -8.24
N SER A 553 -23.33 8.86 -8.37
CA SER A 553 -23.83 10.19 -8.02
C SER A 553 -25.02 10.62 -8.88
N ASP A 554 -24.96 10.41 -10.20
CA ASP A 554 -26.03 10.80 -11.12
C ASP A 554 -27.30 9.97 -10.90
N LEU A 555 -27.15 8.68 -10.56
CA LEU A 555 -28.26 7.80 -10.16
C LEU A 555 -28.87 8.24 -8.82
N GLY A 556 -28.04 8.51 -7.81
CA GLY A 556 -28.50 8.96 -6.48
C GLY A 556 -29.21 10.31 -6.52
N LYS A 557 -28.74 11.24 -7.36
CA LYS A 557 -29.38 12.55 -7.59
C LYS A 557 -30.52 12.51 -8.61
N SER A 558 -30.92 11.33 -9.09
CA SER A 558 -31.95 11.15 -10.10
C SER A 558 -31.73 11.93 -11.41
N LYS A 559 -30.47 12.29 -11.73
CA LYS A 559 -30.08 12.89 -13.01
C LYS A 559 -30.07 11.86 -14.15
N LEU A 560 -29.84 10.60 -13.79
CA LEU A 560 -29.97 9.44 -14.67
C LEU A 560 -30.99 8.48 -14.04
N LYS A 561 -31.89 7.92 -14.86
CA LYS A 561 -32.82 6.88 -14.45
C LYS A 561 -32.61 5.64 -15.30
N LEU A 562 -32.26 4.53 -14.66
CA LEU A 562 -32.16 3.23 -15.32
C LEU A 562 -33.56 2.64 -15.52
N THR A 563 -33.66 1.76 -16.51
CA THR A 563 -34.81 0.90 -16.79
C THR A 563 -34.32 -0.51 -17.11
N ASP A 564 -35.25 -1.46 -17.27
CA ASP A 564 -34.99 -2.83 -17.69
C ASP A 564 -34.30 -2.96 -19.06
N LYS A 565 -34.39 -1.92 -19.90
CA LYS A 565 -33.69 -1.81 -21.19
C LYS A 565 -32.25 -1.34 -21.08
N HIS A 566 -31.72 -1.10 -19.88
CA HIS A 566 -30.34 -0.67 -19.69
C HIS A 566 -29.42 -1.85 -19.40
N VAL A 567 -28.20 -1.77 -19.93
CA VAL A 567 -27.08 -2.63 -19.59
C VAL A 567 -25.95 -1.74 -19.07
N VAL A 568 -25.59 -1.92 -17.82
CA VAL A 568 -24.46 -1.22 -17.19
C VAL A 568 -23.24 -2.13 -17.25
N VAL A 569 -22.14 -1.62 -17.78
CA VAL A 569 -20.84 -2.32 -17.84
C VAL A 569 -19.91 -1.63 -16.88
N LEU A 570 -19.45 -2.35 -15.86
CA LEU A 570 -18.35 -1.91 -15.00
C LEU A 570 -17.05 -2.53 -15.52
N ASP A 571 -16.23 -1.72 -16.17
CA ASP A 571 -14.91 -2.09 -16.67
C ASP A 571 -13.82 -1.84 -15.63
N GLU A 572 -12.78 -2.66 -15.66
CA GLU A 572 -11.77 -2.77 -14.59
C GLU A 572 -12.44 -2.97 -13.20
N ALA A 573 -13.51 -3.77 -13.15
CA ALA A 573 -14.28 -4.05 -11.94
C ALA A 573 -13.44 -4.71 -10.82
N GLY A 574 -12.30 -5.32 -11.17
CA GLY A 574 -11.32 -5.83 -10.21
C GLY A 574 -10.69 -4.75 -9.32
N MET A 575 -10.78 -3.47 -9.72
CA MET A 575 -10.28 -2.31 -8.96
C MET A 575 -11.39 -1.54 -8.21
N VAL A 576 -12.65 -2.01 -8.27
CA VAL A 576 -13.79 -1.36 -7.63
C VAL A 576 -14.10 -2.06 -6.31
N ASP A 577 -14.21 -1.28 -5.24
CA ASP A 577 -14.47 -1.79 -3.89
C ASP A 577 -15.89 -2.37 -3.74
N SER A 578 -16.12 -3.07 -2.62
CA SER A 578 -17.42 -3.69 -2.32
C SER A 578 -18.54 -2.65 -2.19
N ARG A 579 -18.26 -1.45 -1.66
CA ARG A 579 -19.28 -0.42 -1.44
C ARG A 579 -19.84 0.10 -2.76
N GLN A 580 -18.96 0.52 -3.67
CA GLN A 580 -19.36 0.99 -5.00
C GLN A 580 -20.04 -0.11 -5.82
N THR A 581 -19.55 -1.35 -5.72
CA THR A 581 -20.16 -2.50 -6.40
C THR A 581 -21.58 -2.76 -5.88
N ARG A 582 -21.78 -2.75 -4.56
CA ARG A 582 -23.09 -2.92 -3.92
C ARG A 582 -24.06 -1.84 -4.38
N ASP A 583 -23.64 -0.57 -4.31
CA ASP A 583 -24.49 0.57 -4.66
C ASP A 583 -24.95 0.47 -6.12
N LEU A 584 -24.03 0.16 -7.04
CA LEU A 584 -24.35 -0.02 -8.45
C LEU A 584 -25.31 -1.20 -8.68
N MET A 585 -25.08 -2.34 -8.03
CA MET A 585 -25.98 -3.50 -8.07
C MET A 585 -27.38 -3.14 -7.57
N ALA A 586 -27.49 -2.33 -6.51
CA ALA A 586 -28.78 -1.90 -5.97
C ALA A 586 -29.58 -1.06 -6.98
N TYR A 587 -28.92 -0.11 -7.68
CA TYR A 587 -29.57 0.66 -8.74
C TYR A 587 -29.99 -0.21 -9.92
N CYS A 588 -29.12 -1.11 -10.40
CA CYS A 588 -29.44 -2.02 -11.49
C CYS A 588 -30.61 -2.94 -11.15
N GLN A 589 -30.62 -3.53 -9.95
CA GLN A 589 -31.70 -4.40 -9.49
C GLN A 589 -33.04 -3.64 -9.39
N LYS A 590 -33.04 -2.44 -8.79
CA LYS A 590 -34.26 -1.63 -8.66
C LYS A 590 -34.89 -1.31 -10.02
N ALA A 591 -34.06 -1.12 -11.05
CA ALA A 591 -34.51 -0.81 -12.40
C ALA A 591 -34.80 -2.04 -13.26
N GLY A 592 -34.39 -3.24 -12.85
CA GLY A 592 -34.36 -4.42 -13.72
C GLY A 592 -33.26 -4.37 -14.78
N ALA A 593 -32.30 -3.44 -14.71
CA ALA A 593 -31.21 -3.31 -15.67
C ALA A 593 -30.19 -4.44 -15.50
N LYS A 594 -29.51 -4.86 -16.58
CA LYS A 594 -28.41 -5.83 -16.49
C LYS A 594 -27.11 -5.14 -16.02
N LEU A 595 -26.32 -5.83 -15.20
CA LEU A 595 -24.97 -5.42 -14.82
C LEU A 595 -23.93 -6.40 -15.34
N ILE A 596 -22.91 -5.92 -16.03
CA ILE A 596 -21.74 -6.69 -16.47
C ILE A 596 -20.53 -6.21 -15.67
N LEU A 597 -19.87 -7.12 -14.96
CA LEU A 597 -18.62 -6.86 -14.26
C LEU A 597 -17.48 -7.45 -15.09
N GLN A 598 -16.58 -6.62 -15.61
CA GLN A 598 -15.44 -7.10 -16.39
C GLN A 598 -14.12 -6.53 -15.90
N GLY A 599 -13.05 -7.34 -15.94
CA GLY A 599 -11.74 -6.91 -15.48
C GLY A 599 -10.73 -8.03 -15.33
N ASP A 600 -9.60 -7.69 -14.71
CA ASP A 600 -8.54 -8.60 -14.34
C ASP A 600 -8.33 -8.56 -12.82
N GLN A 601 -8.70 -9.63 -12.12
CA GLN A 601 -8.60 -9.71 -10.65
C GLN A 601 -7.16 -9.90 -10.16
N GLU A 602 -6.26 -10.33 -11.03
CA GLU A 602 -4.85 -10.55 -10.71
C GLU A 602 -4.02 -9.27 -10.85
N GLN A 603 -4.61 -8.20 -11.39
CA GLN A 603 -4.01 -6.87 -11.40
C GLN A 603 -4.15 -6.18 -10.03
N ILE A 604 -3.81 -4.89 -10.00
CA ILE A 604 -3.90 -4.08 -8.80
C ILE A 604 -5.32 -4.12 -8.22
N GLN A 605 -5.38 -4.27 -6.91
CA GLN A 605 -6.63 -4.39 -6.16
C GLN A 605 -7.29 -3.02 -5.90
N PRO A 606 -8.57 -3.00 -5.50
CA PRO A 606 -9.24 -1.79 -5.06
C PRO A 606 -8.47 -1.10 -3.94
N VAL A 607 -8.54 0.24 -3.91
CA VAL A 607 -8.02 1.02 -2.78
C VAL A 607 -8.91 0.78 -1.55
N GLY A 608 -10.24 0.84 -1.75
CA GLY A 608 -11.23 0.59 -0.71
C GLY A 608 -11.39 -0.89 -0.33
N ALA A 609 -12.24 -1.14 0.66
CA ALA A 609 -12.46 -2.46 1.24
C ALA A 609 -13.17 -3.46 0.32
N GLY A 610 -12.63 -4.68 0.29
CA GLY A 610 -13.21 -5.84 -0.38
C GLY A 610 -13.20 -5.76 -1.91
N SER A 611 -13.69 -6.82 -2.55
CA SER A 611 -13.82 -6.94 -4.00
C SER A 611 -15.18 -7.54 -4.38
N GLY A 612 -16.11 -6.67 -4.79
CA GLY A 612 -17.44 -7.09 -5.21
C GLY A 612 -17.44 -7.97 -6.47
N MET A 613 -16.47 -7.79 -7.38
CA MET A 613 -16.30 -8.67 -8.55
C MET A 613 -15.90 -10.09 -8.14
N SER A 614 -15.05 -10.27 -7.12
CA SER A 614 -14.70 -11.60 -6.61
C SER A 614 -15.92 -12.31 -6.03
N ILE A 615 -16.73 -11.62 -5.21
CA ILE A 615 -17.97 -12.18 -4.67
C ILE A 615 -18.91 -12.62 -5.80
N ALA A 616 -19.15 -11.76 -6.80
CA ALA A 616 -20.04 -12.09 -7.91
C ALA A 616 -19.52 -13.27 -8.74
N LYS A 617 -18.23 -13.28 -9.06
CA LYS A 617 -17.56 -14.37 -9.78
C LYS A 617 -17.67 -15.69 -9.03
N GLU A 618 -17.39 -15.69 -7.74
CA GLU A 618 -17.48 -16.90 -6.92
C GLU A 618 -18.92 -17.38 -6.77
N ALA A 619 -19.91 -16.49 -6.87
CA ALA A 619 -21.33 -16.85 -6.84
C ALA A 619 -21.79 -17.54 -8.13
N ILE A 620 -21.63 -16.88 -9.28
CA ILE A 620 -22.24 -17.32 -10.56
C ILE A 620 -21.25 -17.86 -11.59
N GLY A 621 -19.94 -17.72 -11.35
CA GLY A 621 -18.90 -18.01 -12.35
C GLY A 621 -18.66 -16.85 -13.30
N ASP A 622 -17.77 -17.07 -14.26
CA ASP A 622 -17.34 -16.08 -15.25
C ASP A 622 -17.01 -16.73 -16.60
N ALA A 623 -17.11 -15.95 -17.68
CA ALA A 623 -16.35 -16.24 -18.89
C ALA A 623 -14.92 -15.73 -18.72
N LYS A 624 -13.93 -16.52 -19.17
CA LYS A 624 -12.51 -16.24 -18.95
C LYS A 624 -11.73 -16.17 -20.26
N LEU A 625 -11.20 -15.00 -20.57
CA LEU A 625 -10.28 -14.80 -21.70
C LEU A 625 -8.84 -15.01 -21.25
N THR A 626 -8.12 -15.89 -21.93
CA THR A 626 -6.79 -16.37 -21.52
C THR A 626 -5.69 -16.14 -22.54
N GLU A 627 -6.04 -15.89 -23.81
CA GLU A 627 -5.06 -15.73 -24.87
C GLU A 627 -4.51 -14.28 -24.93
N ILE A 628 -3.30 -14.07 -24.41
CA ILE A 628 -2.66 -12.74 -24.42
C ILE A 628 -2.27 -12.35 -25.84
N ARG A 629 -2.80 -11.22 -26.34
CA ARG A 629 -2.57 -10.72 -27.71
C ARG A 629 -1.96 -9.31 -27.77
N ARG A 630 -1.87 -8.60 -26.64
CA ARG A 630 -1.40 -7.20 -26.60
C ARG A 630 0.07 -7.05 -27.02
N GLN A 631 0.96 -7.89 -26.49
CA GLN A 631 2.38 -7.83 -26.83
C GLN A 631 2.63 -8.47 -28.20
N LYS A 632 3.29 -7.73 -29.10
CA LYS A 632 3.61 -8.23 -30.45
C LYS A 632 4.71 -9.29 -30.46
N ASN A 633 5.72 -9.16 -29.60
CA ASN A 633 6.78 -10.15 -29.44
C ASN A 633 6.28 -11.37 -28.66
N ALA A 634 6.64 -12.58 -29.11
CA ALA A 634 6.32 -13.83 -28.43
C ALA A 634 6.98 -13.96 -27.04
N GLN A 635 8.21 -13.48 -26.88
CA GLN A 635 8.92 -13.51 -25.58
C GLN A 635 8.23 -12.63 -24.54
N ASP A 636 7.72 -11.47 -24.95
CA ASP A 636 6.97 -10.58 -24.07
C ASP A 636 5.61 -11.18 -23.69
N ARG A 637 4.93 -11.86 -24.62
CA ARG A 637 3.70 -12.61 -24.29
C ARG A 637 3.96 -13.71 -23.28
N HIS A 638 5.06 -14.46 -23.45
CA HIS A 638 5.47 -15.49 -22.49
C HIS A 638 5.73 -14.88 -21.11
N THR A 639 6.48 -13.78 -21.05
CA THR A 639 6.79 -13.06 -19.79
C THR A 639 5.52 -12.54 -19.11
N ALA A 640 4.59 -11.96 -19.87
CA ALA A 640 3.27 -11.56 -19.35
C ALA A 640 2.50 -12.75 -18.77
N GLY A 641 2.57 -13.92 -19.41
CA GLY A 641 1.98 -15.16 -18.92
C GLY A 641 2.50 -15.58 -17.54
N LEU A 642 3.81 -15.47 -17.28
CA LEU A 642 4.44 -15.93 -16.03
C LEU A 642 3.91 -15.24 -14.76
N PHE A 643 3.30 -14.07 -14.87
CA PHE A 643 2.65 -13.38 -13.75
C PHE A 643 1.35 -14.07 -13.29
N TYR A 644 0.70 -14.87 -14.15
CA TYR A 644 -0.54 -15.59 -13.84
C TYR A 644 -0.28 -17.03 -13.36
N ASN A 645 -1.29 -17.62 -12.72
CA ASN A 645 -1.22 -19.00 -12.22
C ASN A 645 -1.82 -19.97 -13.23
N TYR A 646 -1.13 -21.09 -13.48
CA TYR A 646 -1.58 -22.16 -14.37
C TYR A 646 -1.66 -23.48 -13.61
N GLY A 647 -2.69 -24.28 -13.91
CA GLY A 647 -2.78 -25.65 -13.42
C GLY A 647 -1.86 -26.59 -14.21
N ALA A 648 -1.71 -27.83 -13.73
CA ALA A 648 -0.98 -28.88 -14.45
C ALA A 648 -1.55 -29.18 -15.85
N ASP A 649 -2.82 -28.82 -16.08
CA ASP A 649 -3.51 -28.91 -17.37
C ASP A 649 -3.24 -27.71 -18.30
N GLY A 650 -2.34 -26.79 -17.93
CA GLY A 650 -2.01 -25.60 -18.70
C GLY A 650 -3.10 -24.52 -18.69
N LYS A 651 -4.17 -24.70 -17.92
CA LYS A 651 -5.28 -23.74 -17.83
C LYS A 651 -5.04 -22.70 -16.75
N VAL A 652 -5.44 -21.46 -17.02
CA VAL A 652 -5.33 -20.35 -16.07
C VAL A 652 -6.20 -20.60 -14.85
N ARG A 653 -5.58 -20.71 -13.68
CA ARG A 653 -6.24 -20.80 -12.37
C ARG A 653 -6.33 -19.41 -11.74
N ASN A 654 -7.27 -19.24 -10.83
CA ASN A 654 -7.32 -18.03 -10.01
C ASN A 654 -6.25 -18.13 -8.90
N ALA A 655 -5.81 -16.99 -8.40
CA ALA A 655 -4.96 -16.87 -7.22
C ALA A 655 -5.70 -16.94 -5.88
N ASP A 656 -6.99 -17.28 -5.89
CA ASP A 656 -7.80 -17.49 -4.69
C ASP A 656 -7.31 -18.65 -3.81
N LYS A 657 -6.47 -19.54 -4.35
CA LYS A 657 -5.76 -20.56 -3.59
C LYS A 657 -4.46 -19.99 -3.01
N VAL A 658 -4.31 -20.12 -1.70
CA VAL A 658 -3.05 -19.83 -1.00
C VAL A 658 -1.92 -20.63 -1.65
N GLN A 659 -0.87 -19.94 -2.10
CA GLN A 659 0.33 -20.55 -2.67
C GLN A 659 1.33 -20.89 -1.56
N SER A 660 2.12 -21.95 -1.74
CA SER A 660 3.23 -22.18 -0.83
C SER A 660 4.33 -21.13 -0.99
N ARG A 661 5.16 -20.93 0.04
CA ARG A 661 6.39 -20.12 -0.05
C ARG A 661 7.31 -20.63 -1.15
N GLY A 662 7.37 -21.94 -1.35
CA GLY A 662 8.14 -22.57 -2.43
C GLY A 662 7.65 -22.12 -3.82
N ASP A 663 6.34 -22.21 -4.06
CA ASP A 663 5.71 -21.79 -5.32
C ASP A 663 5.93 -20.29 -5.58
N ILE A 664 5.77 -19.46 -4.55
CA ILE A 664 6.00 -18.01 -4.64
C ILE A 664 7.45 -17.74 -5.05
N ILE A 665 8.44 -18.38 -4.39
CA ILE A 665 9.86 -18.20 -4.70
C ILE A 665 10.17 -18.67 -6.13
N GLU A 666 9.64 -19.81 -6.54
CA GLU A 666 9.84 -20.35 -7.88
C GLU A 666 9.25 -19.44 -8.96
N LYS A 667 8.02 -18.95 -8.75
CA LYS A 667 7.36 -18.00 -9.63
C LYS A 667 8.14 -16.68 -9.72
N SER A 668 8.58 -16.13 -8.58
CA SER A 668 9.42 -14.93 -8.57
C SER A 668 10.70 -15.11 -9.38
N LYS A 669 11.39 -16.25 -9.22
CA LYS A 669 12.60 -16.57 -9.99
C LYS A 669 12.33 -16.66 -11.49
N LYS A 670 11.25 -17.35 -11.90
CA LYS A 670 10.86 -17.50 -13.31
C LYS A 670 10.58 -16.15 -13.97
N ILE A 671 9.79 -15.29 -13.31
CA ILE A 671 9.48 -13.95 -13.82
C ILE A 671 10.76 -13.12 -13.95
N PHE A 672 11.59 -13.09 -12.91
CA PHE A 672 12.84 -12.33 -12.92
C PHE A 672 13.79 -12.81 -14.02
N GLN A 673 13.96 -14.13 -14.16
CA GLN A 673 14.83 -14.71 -15.19
C GLN A 673 14.36 -14.34 -16.60
N ALA A 674 13.05 -14.42 -16.87
CA ALA A 674 12.50 -14.01 -18.17
C ALA A 674 12.76 -12.53 -18.47
N LEU A 675 12.58 -11.64 -17.48
CA LEU A 675 12.91 -10.23 -17.64
C LEU A 675 14.41 -10.02 -17.91
N ALA A 676 15.28 -10.71 -17.17
CA ALA A 676 16.73 -10.60 -17.34
C ALA A 676 17.19 -11.13 -18.72
N ASP A 677 16.72 -12.30 -19.13
CA ASP A 677 17.06 -12.94 -20.42
C ASP A 677 16.62 -12.09 -21.61
N ASN A 678 15.51 -11.36 -21.47
CA ASN A 678 15.01 -10.43 -22.49
C ASN A 678 15.70 -9.05 -22.44
N GLY A 679 16.67 -8.83 -21.54
CA GLY A 679 17.35 -7.54 -21.38
C GLY A 679 16.46 -6.44 -20.79
N GLN A 680 15.42 -6.81 -20.05
CA GLN A 680 14.38 -5.93 -19.51
C GLN A 680 14.63 -5.49 -18.06
N VAL A 681 15.83 -5.73 -17.55
CA VAL A 681 16.28 -5.31 -16.21
C VAL A 681 17.53 -4.46 -16.36
N ASP A 682 17.55 -3.31 -15.71
CA ASP A 682 18.68 -2.40 -15.66
C ASP A 682 19.03 -2.13 -14.18
N GLU A 683 20.06 -2.83 -13.70
CA GLU A 683 20.52 -2.80 -12.31
C GLU A 683 21.62 -1.75 -12.13
N TRP A 684 21.50 -0.94 -11.09
CA TRP A 684 22.46 0.11 -10.75
C TRP A 684 22.94 -0.01 -9.32
N ALA A 685 24.10 0.56 -8.97
CA ALA A 685 24.60 0.48 -7.60
C ALA A 685 23.74 1.28 -6.63
N THR A 686 23.27 2.46 -7.06
CA THR A 686 22.50 3.39 -6.21
C THR A 686 21.16 3.77 -6.83
N ALA A 687 20.21 4.18 -5.98
CA ALA A 687 18.89 4.64 -6.41
C ALA A 687 18.99 5.89 -7.32
N GLU A 688 19.98 6.75 -7.07
CA GLU A 688 20.22 7.95 -7.89
C GLU A 688 20.72 7.61 -9.29
N GLN A 689 21.63 6.63 -9.42
CA GLN A 689 22.05 6.11 -10.71
C GLN A 689 20.86 5.48 -11.48
N ALA A 690 20.04 4.67 -10.81
CA ALA A 690 18.86 4.05 -11.42
C ALA A 690 17.86 5.10 -11.96
N LYS A 691 17.60 6.17 -11.19
CA LYS A 691 16.75 7.28 -11.63
C LYS A 691 17.35 8.03 -12.82
N LYS A 692 18.65 8.39 -12.77
CA LYS A 692 19.35 9.04 -13.89
C LYS A 692 19.28 8.20 -15.17
N ALA A 693 19.51 6.89 -15.05
CA ALA A 693 19.43 5.94 -16.15
C ALA A 693 18.02 5.84 -16.75
N CYS A 694 16.99 5.75 -15.90
CA CYS A 694 15.59 5.76 -16.31
C CYS A 694 15.25 7.00 -17.14
N ILE A 695 15.65 8.20 -16.69
CA ILE A 695 15.41 9.46 -17.42
C ILE A 695 16.18 9.48 -18.74
N LYS A 696 17.46 9.09 -18.72
CA LYS A 696 18.29 9.03 -19.93
C LYS A 696 17.69 8.08 -20.97
N ALA A 697 17.22 6.90 -20.55
CA ALA A 697 16.57 5.93 -21.43
C ALA A 697 15.28 6.51 -22.04
N TYR A 698 14.47 7.21 -21.24
CA TYR A 698 13.25 7.87 -21.73
C TYR A 698 13.53 8.88 -22.85
N PHE A 699 14.58 9.69 -22.72
CA PHE A 699 14.94 10.67 -23.75
C PHE A 699 15.66 10.08 -24.97
N ASN A 700 16.35 8.95 -24.79
CA ASN A 700 17.03 8.23 -25.87
C ASN A 700 16.10 7.34 -26.70
N SER A 701 14.89 7.05 -26.21
CA SER A 701 13.89 6.31 -26.97
C SER A 701 13.54 7.01 -28.28
N SER A 702 13.36 6.21 -29.33
CA SER A 702 12.91 6.66 -30.66
C SER A 702 11.38 6.69 -30.81
N ALA A 703 10.62 6.14 -29.85
CA ALA A 703 9.17 6.17 -29.88
C ALA A 703 8.65 7.63 -29.78
N PRO A 704 7.49 8.00 -30.34
CA PRO A 704 6.91 9.33 -30.10
C PRO A 704 6.71 9.60 -28.60
N THR A 705 6.81 10.84 -28.14
CA THR A 705 6.69 11.18 -26.69
C THR A 705 5.39 10.65 -26.08
N GLN A 706 4.28 10.74 -26.81
CA GLN A 706 2.97 10.21 -26.38
C GLN A 706 2.91 8.67 -26.29
N GLU A 707 3.89 7.96 -26.85
CA GLU A 707 4.03 6.51 -26.86
C GLU A 707 5.07 6.00 -25.84
N ARG A 708 5.60 6.91 -25.01
CA ARG A 708 6.54 6.62 -23.91
C ARG A 708 5.81 6.77 -22.58
N LEU A 709 6.19 5.97 -21.59
CA LEU A 709 5.63 6.06 -20.24
C LEU A 709 6.64 5.74 -19.16
N ILE A 710 6.87 6.70 -18.26
CA ILE A 710 7.62 6.48 -17.04
C ILE A 710 6.65 6.09 -15.92
N LEU A 711 6.94 4.98 -15.26
CA LEU A 711 6.16 4.41 -14.16
C LEU A 711 6.94 4.41 -12.86
N ALA A 712 6.28 4.84 -11.79
CA ALA A 712 6.79 4.73 -10.42
C ALA A 712 5.69 4.24 -9.46
N HIS A 713 6.11 3.79 -8.27
CA HIS A 713 5.19 3.27 -7.25
C HIS A 713 4.67 4.38 -6.33
N SER A 714 5.56 5.17 -5.76
CA SER A 714 5.23 6.19 -4.77
C SER A 714 4.93 7.54 -5.44
N ASN A 715 4.07 8.36 -4.80
CA ASN A 715 3.85 9.74 -5.24
C ASN A 715 5.12 10.60 -5.12
N GLU A 716 6.05 10.20 -4.25
CA GLU A 716 7.31 10.89 -3.98
C GLU A 716 8.32 10.66 -5.10
N ASP A 717 8.55 9.39 -5.49
CA ASP A 717 9.39 9.05 -6.63
C ASP A 717 8.82 9.63 -7.93
N MET A 718 7.49 9.62 -8.08
CA MET A 718 6.81 10.21 -9.24
C MET A 718 7.07 11.73 -9.33
N GLN A 719 7.06 12.46 -8.21
CA GLN A 719 7.38 13.89 -8.18
C GLN A 719 8.84 14.17 -8.51
N ASP A 720 9.75 13.37 -7.98
CA ASP A 720 11.19 13.48 -8.28
C ASP A 720 11.46 13.23 -9.78
N LEU A 721 10.90 12.15 -10.34
CA LEU A 721 11.00 11.86 -11.77
C LEU A 721 10.40 12.97 -12.63
N ASN A 722 9.22 13.49 -12.28
CA ASN A 722 8.62 14.64 -12.99
C ASN A 722 9.55 15.85 -13.02
N ARG A 723 10.21 16.16 -11.90
CA ARG A 723 11.15 17.28 -11.80
C ARG A 723 12.38 17.06 -12.69
N ARG A 724 12.93 15.84 -12.70
CA ARG A 724 14.10 15.49 -13.53
C ARG A 724 13.77 15.52 -15.02
N VAL A 725 12.61 15.00 -15.42
CA VAL A 725 12.12 15.12 -16.80
C VAL A 725 12.00 16.59 -17.18
N ARG A 726 11.37 17.41 -16.32
CA ARG A 726 11.23 18.85 -16.54
C ARG A 726 12.59 19.56 -16.71
N GLN A 727 13.56 19.27 -15.87
CA GLN A 727 14.91 19.83 -15.96
C GLN A 727 15.57 19.52 -17.31
N GLU A 728 15.45 18.29 -17.79
CA GLU A 728 15.98 17.87 -19.10
C GLU A 728 15.21 18.53 -20.26
N LEU A 729 13.88 18.70 -20.14
CA LEU A 729 13.09 19.46 -21.12
C LEU A 729 13.50 20.94 -21.19
N LYS A 730 13.83 21.56 -20.06
CA LYS A 730 14.38 22.92 -20.01
C LYS A 730 15.75 23.00 -20.68
N ALA A 731 16.64 22.04 -20.40
CA ALA A 731 17.95 21.98 -21.05
C ALA A 731 17.86 21.86 -22.58
N ARG A 732 16.81 21.19 -23.07
CA ARG A 732 16.49 21.04 -24.50
C ARG A 732 15.66 22.19 -25.10
N GLY A 733 15.27 23.19 -24.31
CA GLY A 733 14.46 24.33 -24.75
C GLY A 733 13.00 24.01 -25.08
N GLN A 734 12.47 22.87 -24.60
CA GLN A 734 11.07 22.49 -24.77
C GLN A 734 10.15 23.06 -23.67
N VAL A 735 10.74 23.42 -22.54
CA VAL A 735 10.10 24.17 -21.44
C VAL A 735 10.92 25.43 -21.23
N ASP A 736 10.25 26.56 -21.02
CA ASP A 736 10.91 27.84 -20.83
C ASP A 736 11.77 27.87 -19.56
N LYS A 737 12.76 28.76 -19.54
CA LYS A 737 13.66 28.92 -18.39
C LYS A 737 12.98 29.65 -17.23
N GLU A 738 12.11 30.61 -17.52
CA GLU A 738 11.43 31.43 -16.52
C GLU A 738 10.45 30.60 -15.68
N ASP A 739 10.69 30.57 -14.37
CA ASP A 739 9.90 29.84 -13.39
C ASP A 739 8.93 30.77 -12.66
N CYS A 740 7.70 30.32 -12.45
CA CYS A 740 6.75 30.90 -11.52
C CYS A 740 6.39 29.83 -10.48
N THR A 741 6.51 30.17 -9.20
CA THR A 741 6.21 29.26 -8.09
C THR A 741 4.99 29.76 -7.33
N PHE A 742 4.07 28.86 -7.05
CA PHE A 742 2.88 29.15 -6.24
C PHE A 742 2.49 27.92 -5.42
N ARG A 743 1.65 28.14 -4.40
CA ARG A 743 1.16 27.07 -3.53
C ARG A 743 0.06 26.29 -4.25
N SER A 744 0.26 24.99 -4.40
CA SER A 744 -0.64 24.05 -5.06
C SER A 744 -1.13 22.96 -4.10
N ILE A 745 -2.33 22.45 -4.34
CA ILE A 745 -2.89 21.28 -3.67
C ILE A 745 -2.54 20.04 -4.49
N GLY A 746 -1.62 19.24 -3.95
CA GLY A 746 -1.23 17.96 -4.55
C GLY A 746 -2.33 16.91 -4.45
N LYS A 747 -2.16 15.79 -5.16
CA LYS A 747 -3.11 14.65 -5.16
C LYS A 747 -3.48 14.14 -3.75
N ASN A 748 -2.53 14.15 -2.82
CA ASN A 748 -2.74 13.76 -1.41
C ASN A 748 -3.53 14.81 -0.61
N LYS A 749 -4.09 15.83 -1.28
CA LYS A 749 -4.78 16.96 -0.66
C LYS A 749 -3.89 17.66 0.36
N VAL A 750 -2.59 17.73 0.11
CA VAL A 750 -1.62 18.45 0.94
C VAL A 750 -1.09 19.63 0.13
N PHE A 751 -0.91 20.77 0.77
CA PHE A 751 -0.28 21.92 0.14
C PHE A 751 1.20 21.66 -0.13
N ARG A 752 1.66 22.06 -1.31
CA ARG A 752 3.05 22.06 -1.72
C ARG A 752 3.35 23.25 -2.62
N ASP A 753 4.60 23.64 -2.71
CA ASP A 753 5.00 24.58 -3.75
C ASP A 753 5.08 23.85 -5.08
N LEU A 754 4.49 24.45 -6.12
CA LEU A 754 4.56 23.99 -7.49
C LEU A 754 5.21 25.06 -8.33
N THR A 755 6.32 24.70 -8.96
CA THR A 755 7.05 25.56 -9.89
C THR A 755 6.71 25.16 -11.32
N LEU A 756 6.17 26.11 -12.09
CA LEU A 756 5.79 25.93 -13.50
C LEU A 756 6.44 26.99 -14.40
N SER A 757 6.52 26.65 -15.68
CA SER A 757 6.99 27.48 -16.79
C SER A 757 6.06 27.27 -17.99
N ARG A 758 6.10 28.17 -18.97
CA ARG A 758 5.45 27.91 -20.25
C ARG A 758 6.06 26.66 -20.91
N GLY A 759 5.19 25.81 -21.45
CA GLY A 759 5.53 24.50 -22.01
C GLY A 759 5.34 23.33 -21.03
N ASP A 760 5.13 23.60 -19.73
CA ASP A 760 4.97 22.51 -18.77
C ASP A 760 3.69 21.69 -19.00
N GLN A 761 3.80 20.37 -18.84
CA GLN A 761 2.64 19.47 -18.80
C GLN A 761 2.11 19.34 -17.38
N VAL A 762 0.82 19.60 -17.22
CA VAL A 762 0.13 19.62 -15.92
C VAL A 762 -1.07 18.69 -15.89
N ILE A 763 -1.45 18.28 -14.67
CA ILE A 763 -2.65 17.50 -14.38
C ILE A 763 -3.48 18.20 -13.29
N PHE A 764 -4.79 18.22 -13.46
CA PHE A 764 -5.76 18.79 -12.52
C PHE A 764 -6.18 17.70 -11.51
N ASN A 765 -6.09 18.00 -10.22
CA ASN A 765 -6.40 17.04 -9.15
C ASN A 765 -7.81 17.19 -8.56
N VAL A 766 -8.46 18.34 -8.77
CA VAL A 766 -9.80 18.65 -8.25
C VAL A 766 -10.70 19.06 -9.42
N LYS A 767 -11.98 18.70 -9.34
CA LYS A 767 -12.97 19.10 -10.34
C LYS A 767 -13.30 20.59 -10.17
N ASP A 768 -13.40 21.31 -11.28
CA ASP A 768 -13.95 22.66 -11.33
C ASP A 768 -14.89 22.81 -12.52
N GLU A 769 -16.14 23.20 -12.27
CA GLU A 769 -17.16 23.33 -13.32
C GLU A 769 -16.98 24.59 -14.17
N GLY A 770 -16.45 25.68 -13.60
CA GLY A 770 -16.21 26.93 -14.31
C GLY A 770 -15.07 26.81 -15.32
N LEU A 771 -14.02 26.07 -14.96
CA LEU A 771 -12.89 25.75 -15.84
C LEU A 771 -13.17 24.54 -16.75
N ASP A 772 -14.26 23.82 -16.50
CA ASP A 772 -14.63 22.57 -17.19
C ASP A 772 -13.51 21.51 -17.13
N VAL A 773 -12.90 21.38 -15.94
CA VAL A 773 -11.87 20.38 -15.63
C VAL A 773 -12.38 19.37 -14.61
N ILE A 774 -11.88 18.14 -14.71
CA ILE A 774 -12.17 17.05 -13.78
C ILE A 774 -10.86 16.51 -13.22
N ASN A 775 -10.92 15.78 -12.11
CA ASN A 775 -9.76 15.08 -11.60
C ASN A 775 -9.20 14.13 -12.68
N GLY A 776 -7.93 14.34 -13.05
CA GLY A 776 -7.22 13.62 -14.09
C GLY A 776 -7.07 14.38 -15.41
N THR A 777 -7.75 15.52 -15.61
CA THR A 777 -7.57 16.33 -16.83
C THR A 777 -6.11 16.75 -16.97
N LYS A 778 -5.52 16.54 -18.16
CA LYS A 778 -4.14 16.95 -18.47
C LYS A 778 -4.16 18.20 -19.36
N GLY A 779 -3.09 18.98 -19.31
CA GLY A 779 -2.94 20.16 -20.15
C GLY A 779 -1.51 20.63 -20.29
N ILE A 780 -1.30 21.60 -21.17
CA ILE A 780 0.00 22.24 -21.45
C ILE A 780 -0.11 23.71 -21.10
N VAL A 781 0.81 24.22 -20.28
CA VAL A 781 0.89 25.64 -19.92
C VAL A 781 1.32 26.45 -21.16
N LYS A 782 0.44 27.29 -21.69
CA LYS A 782 0.71 28.18 -22.84
C LYS A 782 1.12 29.59 -22.43
N SER A 783 0.68 30.04 -21.26
CA SER A 783 1.09 31.31 -20.69
C SER A 783 1.10 31.23 -19.17
N ILE A 784 2.10 31.82 -18.54
CA ILE A 784 2.21 31.93 -17.10
C ILE A 784 2.79 33.30 -16.76
N LYS A 785 2.17 34.01 -15.81
CA LYS A 785 2.62 35.33 -15.36
C LYS A 785 2.39 35.48 -13.87
N GLN A 786 3.37 36.06 -13.16
CA GLN A 786 3.19 36.44 -11.77
C GLN A 786 2.09 37.52 -11.66
N GLY A 787 1.07 37.26 -10.87
CA GLY A 787 0.02 38.21 -10.55
C GLY A 787 0.49 39.23 -9.51
N SER A 788 -0.10 40.43 -9.54
CA SER A 788 0.23 41.53 -8.63
C SER A 788 -0.09 41.25 -7.15
N ALA A 789 -0.97 40.28 -6.87
CA ALA A 789 -1.38 39.88 -5.52
C ALA A 789 -0.65 38.62 -4.99
N GLY A 790 0.45 38.21 -5.62
CA GLY A 790 1.22 37.01 -5.21
C GLY A 790 0.73 35.68 -5.81
N GLY A 791 -0.35 35.72 -6.58
CA GLY A 791 -0.87 34.59 -7.35
C GLY A 791 -0.16 34.43 -8.68
N VAL A 792 -0.54 33.42 -9.45
CA VAL A 792 -0.02 33.20 -10.79
C VAL A 792 -1.20 33.08 -11.75
N SER A 793 -1.20 33.91 -12.79
CA SER A 793 -2.17 33.81 -13.89
C SER A 793 -1.69 32.76 -14.88
N LEU A 794 -2.49 31.71 -15.09
CA LEU A 794 -2.19 30.60 -15.97
C LEU A 794 -3.13 30.60 -17.18
N GLY A 795 -2.57 30.30 -18.35
CA GLY A 795 -3.31 29.87 -19.53
C GLY A 795 -2.90 28.46 -19.87
N VAL A 796 -3.82 27.50 -19.74
CA VAL A 796 -3.56 26.07 -19.94
C VAL A 796 -4.40 25.55 -21.09
N GLU A 797 -3.75 24.95 -22.08
CA GLU A 797 -4.43 24.22 -23.16
C GLU A 797 -4.77 22.83 -22.66
N ILE A 798 -6.06 22.49 -22.65
CA ILE A 798 -6.59 21.20 -22.27
C ILE A 798 -7.32 20.59 -23.45
N GLU A 799 -7.35 19.25 -23.51
CA GLU A 799 -8.20 18.50 -24.43
C GLU A 799 -9.26 17.76 -23.62
N ARG A 800 -10.52 17.91 -24.02
CA ARG A 800 -11.63 17.19 -23.39
C ARG A 800 -12.69 16.88 -24.43
N ASN A 801 -13.17 15.63 -24.46
CA ASN A 801 -14.17 15.18 -25.43
C ASN A 801 -13.75 15.44 -26.89
N GLY A 802 -12.45 15.29 -27.19
CA GLY A 802 -11.89 15.57 -28.53
C GLY A 802 -11.85 17.06 -28.93
N VAL A 803 -12.12 17.98 -28.00
CA VAL A 803 -12.02 19.42 -28.24
C VAL A 803 -10.86 20.00 -27.44
N THR A 804 -9.92 20.62 -28.15
CA THR A 804 -8.84 21.39 -27.55
C THR A 804 -9.30 22.81 -27.25
N LYS A 805 -9.07 23.29 -26.03
CA LYS A 805 -9.35 24.67 -25.63
C LYS A 805 -8.31 25.19 -24.65
N THR A 806 -8.12 26.51 -24.63
CA THR A 806 -7.29 27.18 -23.62
C THR A 806 -8.17 27.76 -22.53
N ILE A 807 -7.95 27.33 -21.30
CA ILE A 807 -8.59 27.90 -20.09
C ILE A 807 -7.64 28.87 -19.41
N ARG A 808 -8.18 29.89 -18.73
CA ARG A 808 -7.40 30.88 -17.99
C ARG A 808 -7.95 31.02 -16.58
N PHE A 809 -7.07 31.07 -15.59
CA PHE A 809 -7.41 31.19 -14.17
C PHE A 809 -6.24 31.76 -13.36
N ASP A 810 -6.54 32.28 -12.17
CA ASP A 810 -5.52 32.64 -11.18
C ASP A 810 -5.34 31.50 -10.17
N SER A 811 -4.11 31.30 -9.69
CA SER A 811 -3.80 30.27 -8.69
C SER A 811 -4.53 30.46 -7.35
N HIS A 812 -5.01 31.68 -7.04
CA HIS A 812 -5.86 31.89 -5.86
C HIS A 812 -7.27 31.32 -6.03
N GLU A 813 -7.78 31.29 -7.26
CA GLU A 813 -9.10 30.74 -7.59
C GLU A 813 -9.03 29.22 -7.72
N TYR A 814 -7.97 28.71 -8.37
CA TYR A 814 -7.74 27.28 -8.52
C TYR A 814 -6.26 26.94 -8.36
N SER A 815 -5.94 26.14 -7.34
CA SER A 815 -4.58 25.73 -7.00
C SER A 815 -4.36 24.23 -7.01
N ALA A 816 -5.28 23.39 -7.51
CA ALA A 816 -5.12 21.93 -7.44
C ALA A 816 -4.45 21.34 -8.71
N LEU A 817 -3.15 21.59 -8.87
CA LEU A 817 -2.34 21.20 -10.03
C LEU A 817 -1.10 20.38 -9.66
N ASP A 818 -0.64 19.57 -10.61
CA ASP A 818 0.65 18.88 -10.56
C ASP A 818 1.30 18.75 -11.93
N LEU A 819 2.59 18.42 -11.98
CA LEU A 819 3.25 17.98 -13.21
C LEU A 819 2.75 16.60 -13.66
N SER A 820 2.72 16.36 -14.98
CA SER A 820 2.11 15.16 -15.56
C SER A 820 2.99 14.34 -16.51
N TYR A 821 4.32 14.45 -16.40
CA TYR A 821 5.25 13.72 -17.29
C TYR A 821 5.34 12.21 -16.97
N CYS A 822 5.18 11.85 -15.70
CA CYS A 822 5.28 10.49 -15.19
C CYS A 822 3.94 10.05 -14.58
N SER A 823 3.73 8.74 -14.46
CA SER A 823 2.52 8.18 -13.84
C SER A 823 2.84 7.18 -12.75
N THR A 824 1.96 7.12 -11.74
CA THR A 824 1.96 6.01 -10.78
C THR A 824 1.37 4.76 -11.43
N ILE A 825 1.86 3.56 -11.11
CA ILE A 825 1.37 2.30 -11.70
C ILE A 825 -0.16 2.15 -11.58
N HIS A 826 -0.75 2.50 -10.42
CA HIS A 826 -2.20 2.50 -10.21
C HIS A 826 -2.98 3.32 -11.24
N LYS A 827 -2.45 4.48 -11.68
CA LYS A 827 -3.10 5.35 -12.67
C LYS A 827 -2.87 4.89 -14.11
N ALA A 828 -1.76 4.20 -14.35
CA ALA A 828 -1.39 3.72 -15.69
C ALA A 828 -2.17 2.48 -16.13
N GLN A 829 -2.94 1.84 -15.23
CA GLN A 829 -3.79 0.70 -15.59
C GLN A 829 -4.73 1.08 -16.73
N GLY A 830 -4.91 0.16 -17.67
CA GLY A 830 -5.63 0.40 -18.93
C GLY A 830 -4.81 1.09 -20.04
N GLN A 831 -3.71 1.79 -19.77
CA GLN A 831 -2.94 2.54 -20.79
C GLN A 831 -1.89 1.66 -21.50
N GLY A 832 -2.02 1.42 -22.80
CA GLY A 832 -1.00 0.72 -23.59
C GLY A 832 -0.06 1.72 -24.24
N LYS A 833 1.25 1.47 -24.19
CA LYS A 833 2.29 2.33 -24.79
C LYS A 833 3.37 1.50 -25.48
N THR A 834 4.14 2.13 -26.34
CA THR A 834 5.22 1.47 -27.07
C THR A 834 6.41 1.19 -26.15
N ASP A 835 6.89 2.20 -25.41
CA ASP A 835 8.05 2.08 -24.52
C ASP A 835 7.69 2.40 -23.06
N ILE A 836 8.09 1.51 -22.14
CA ILE A 836 7.81 1.58 -20.70
C ILE A 836 9.10 1.63 -19.88
N PHE A 837 9.24 2.67 -19.06
CA PHE A 837 10.36 2.87 -18.16
C PHE A 837 9.87 2.73 -16.71
N HIS A 838 10.11 1.58 -16.08
CA HIS A 838 9.58 1.27 -14.75
C HIS A 838 10.66 1.44 -13.70
N LEU A 839 10.54 2.45 -12.84
CA LEU A 839 11.38 2.59 -11.65
C LEU A 839 10.85 1.65 -10.54
N GLY A 840 11.63 0.61 -10.24
CA GLY A 840 11.33 -0.37 -9.19
C GLY A 840 11.46 0.24 -7.79
N HIS A 841 10.63 -0.26 -6.87
CA HIS A 841 10.63 0.14 -5.47
C HIS A 841 10.60 -1.10 -4.56
N ALA A 842 11.63 -1.27 -3.72
CA ALA A 842 11.85 -2.46 -2.90
C ALA A 842 10.63 -2.92 -2.09
N GLY A 843 9.84 -1.98 -1.58
CA GLY A 843 8.67 -2.24 -0.75
C GLY A 843 7.35 -2.45 -1.50
N MET A 844 7.26 -2.00 -2.75
CA MET A 844 5.98 -1.88 -3.48
C MET A 844 5.95 -2.66 -4.79
N THR A 845 7.09 -3.00 -5.38
CA THR A 845 7.14 -3.87 -6.57
C THR A 845 6.95 -5.33 -6.17
N ASP A 846 5.70 -5.77 -6.26
CA ASP A 846 5.22 -7.13 -6.09
C ASP A 846 4.66 -7.67 -7.42
N ASN A 847 4.01 -8.84 -7.39
CA ASN A 847 3.46 -9.48 -8.58
C ASN A 847 2.45 -8.58 -9.31
N GLN A 848 1.42 -8.09 -8.60
CA GLN A 848 0.35 -7.28 -9.18
C GLN A 848 0.87 -5.99 -9.84
N SER A 849 1.71 -5.25 -9.13
CA SER A 849 2.22 -3.97 -9.62
C SER A 849 3.20 -4.15 -10.78
N ALA A 850 4.05 -5.17 -10.74
CA ALA A 850 4.92 -5.53 -11.86
C ALA A 850 4.13 -6.03 -13.08
N LEU A 851 3.06 -6.82 -12.88
CA LEU A 851 2.15 -7.23 -13.93
C LEU A 851 1.50 -6.02 -14.61
N VAL A 852 0.97 -5.07 -13.84
CA VAL A 852 0.37 -3.85 -14.42
C VAL A 852 1.41 -3.07 -15.20
N ALA A 853 2.61 -2.84 -14.64
CA ALA A 853 3.68 -2.11 -15.30
C ALA A 853 4.13 -2.78 -16.61
N PHE A 854 4.41 -4.09 -16.57
CA PHE A 854 4.84 -4.86 -17.73
C PHE A 854 3.78 -4.87 -18.83
N THR A 855 2.52 -5.10 -18.46
CA THR A 855 1.44 -5.24 -19.45
C THR A 855 1.01 -3.92 -20.10
N ARG A 856 1.58 -2.77 -19.70
CA ARG A 856 1.43 -1.53 -20.47
C ARG A 856 2.17 -1.60 -21.81
N LEU A 857 3.17 -2.48 -21.94
CA LEU A 857 3.92 -2.73 -23.17
C LEU A 857 3.02 -3.27 -24.28
N THR A 858 3.19 -2.73 -25.49
CA THR A 858 2.51 -3.19 -26.71
C THR A 858 3.47 -3.80 -27.74
N LYS A 859 4.48 -3.05 -28.20
CA LYS A 859 5.38 -3.49 -29.29
C LYS A 859 6.85 -3.06 -29.17
N GLY A 860 7.17 -2.10 -28.31
CA GLY A 860 8.51 -1.54 -28.15
C GLY A 860 9.27 -2.25 -27.04
N SER A 861 9.73 -1.48 -26.06
CA SER A 861 10.58 -1.97 -24.96
C SER A 861 9.96 -1.77 -23.59
N TYR A 862 10.26 -2.69 -22.68
CA TYR A 862 10.00 -2.53 -21.24
C TYR A 862 11.34 -2.66 -20.51
N THR A 863 11.60 -1.78 -19.55
CA THR A 863 12.80 -1.87 -18.71
C THR A 863 12.46 -1.54 -17.26
N LEU A 864 12.83 -2.45 -16.36
CA LEU A 864 12.81 -2.27 -14.91
C LEU A 864 14.15 -1.71 -14.43
N PHE A 865 14.14 -0.45 -14.00
CA PHE A 865 15.29 0.23 -13.41
C PHE A 865 15.22 0.11 -11.89
N ALA A 866 16.28 -0.37 -11.25
CA ALA A 866 16.35 -0.38 -9.79
C ALA A 866 17.80 -0.35 -9.32
N ASP A 867 18.01 0.16 -8.11
CA ASP A 867 19.27 -0.08 -7.42
C ASP A 867 19.37 -1.55 -6.99
N SER A 868 20.60 -2.00 -6.80
CA SER A 868 20.93 -3.39 -6.52
C SER A 868 20.25 -3.94 -5.26
N MET A 869 20.18 -3.14 -4.19
CA MET A 869 19.54 -3.54 -2.94
C MET A 869 18.02 -3.68 -3.12
N SER A 870 17.40 -2.73 -3.82
CA SER A 870 15.99 -2.79 -4.16
C SER A 870 15.69 -3.99 -5.05
N LEU A 871 16.50 -4.22 -6.09
CA LEU A 871 16.27 -5.29 -7.06
C LEU A 871 16.31 -6.69 -6.44
N GLU A 872 17.22 -6.95 -5.49
CA GLU A 872 17.24 -8.22 -4.74
C GLU A 872 15.95 -8.46 -3.96
N GLN A 873 15.36 -7.40 -3.37
CA GLN A 873 14.07 -7.52 -2.68
C GLN A 873 12.92 -7.74 -3.67
N ILE A 874 12.94 -7.06 -4.81
CA ILE A 874 11.93 -7.19 -5.87
C ILE A 874 11.95 -8.63 -6.42
N LYS A 875 13.15 -9.17 -6.69
CA LYS A 875 13.35 -10.54 -7.16
C LYS A 875 12.72 -11.59 -6.26
N GLY A 876 12.61 -11.35 -4.95
CA GLY A 876 11.92 -12.25 -4.02
C GLY A 876 10.39 -12.12 -4.04
N LYS A 877 9.84 -11.00 -4.53
CA LYS A 877 8.43 -10.61 -4.39
C LYS A 877 7.62 -10.66 -5.68
N LEU A 878 8.25 -10.84 -6.85
CA LEU A 878 7.55 -10.87 -8.14
C LEU A 878 6.50 -11.98 -8.27
N GLY A 879 6.59 -13.05 -7.48
CA GLY A 879 5.59 -14.10 -7.37
C GLY A 879 4.57 -13.87 -6.25
N GLN A 880 4.84 -12.95 -5.31
CA GLN A 880 3.99 -12.70 -4.14
C GLN A 880 2.71 -11.96 -4.54
N GLN A 881 1.56 -12.58 -4.27
CA GLN A 881 0.25 -12.01 -4.57
C GLN A 881 -0.36 -11.37 -3.31
N ARG A 882 -0.95 -10.19 -3.48
CA ARG A 882 -1.75 -9.50 -2.46
C ARG A 882 -3.14 -9.20 -3.01
N LEU A 883 -4.04 -10.16 -2.88
CA LEU A 883 -5.45 -9.98 -3.22
C LEU A 883 -6.20 -9.32 -2.07
N LYS A 884 -7.26 -8.58 -2.36
CA LYS A 884 -8.18 -8.13 -1.32
C LYS A 884 -8.96 -9.30 -0.77
N GLU A 885 -9.00 -9.38 0.54
CA GLU A 885 -9.88 -10.31 1.23
C GLU A 885 -11.26 -9.67 1.40
N ASN A 886 -12.29 -10.51 1.28
CA ASN A 886 -13.66 -10.20 1.65
C ASN A 886 -13.94 -10.76 3.04
N ALA A 887 -14.79 -10.10 3.82
CA ALA A 887 -15.24 -10.59 5.13
C ALA A 887 -16.07 -11.88 5.02
N ILE A 888 -16.69 -12.15 3.87
CA ILE A 888 -17.40 -13.41 3.57
C ILE A 888 -16.60 -14.33 2.64
N GLU A 889 -16.83 -15.64 2.79
CA GLU A 889 -16.40 -16.65 1.82
C GLU A 889 -17.61 -17.21 1.07
N VAL A 890 -17.59 -17.17 -0.27
CA VAL A 890 -18.66 -17.73 -1.09
C VAL A 890 -18.45 -19.23 -1.27
N LYS A 891 -19.12 -20.04 -0.44
CA LYS A 891 -19.19 -21.49 -0.64
C LYS A 891 -20.29 -21.80 -1.65
N LYS A 892 -19.94 -22.09 -2.91
CA LYS A 892 -20.93 -22.67 -3.84
C LYS A 892 -21.48 -23.97 -3.20
N PRO A 893 -22.81 -24.17 -3.07
CA PRO A 893 -23.30 -25.52 -2.94
C PRO A 893 -22.79 -26.29 -4.16
N MET A 894 -22.23 -27.50 -3.96
CA MET A 894 -21.76 -28.32 -5.07
C MET A 894 -22.87 -28.39 -6.13
N ARG A 895 -22.72 -27.66 -7.25
CA ARG A 895 -23.49 -27.95 -8.44
C ARG A 895 -23.02 -29.34 -8.83
N VAL A 896 -23.82 -30.35 -8.48
CA VAL A 896 -23.74 -31.65 -9.14
C VAL A 896 -23.76 -31.31 -10.61
N LYS A 897 -22.61 -31.46 -11.30
CA LYS A 897 -22.56 -31.33 -12.75
C LYS A 897 -23.72 -32.18 -13.24
N GLN A 898 -24.72 -31.58 -13.89
CA GLN A 898 -25.63 -32.39 -14.66
C GLN A 898 -24.73 -33.24 -15.56
N PRO A 899 -24.81 -34.58 -15.50
CA PRO A 899 -23.99 -35.42 -16.34
C PRO A 899 -24.16 -34.90 -17.76
N ASP A 900 -23.06 -34.83 -18.51
CA ASP A 900 -23.14 -34.56 -19.95
C ASP A 900 -23.78 -35.79 -20.60
N LEU A 901 -25.10 -35.91 -20.43
CA LEU A 901 -25.91 -36.97 -20.96
C LEU A 901 -25.82 -36.96 -22.48
N LYS A 902 -25.44 -35.86 -23.13
CA LYS A 902 -25.34 -35.78 -24.58
C LYS A 902 -24.02 -36.39 -25.06
N GLY A 903 -22.89 -35.99 -24.47
CA GLY A 903 -21.58 -36.58 -24.75
C GLY A 903 -21.47 -38.05 -24.33
N GLU A 904 -22.07 -38.41 -23.19
CA GLU A 904 -22.15 -39.81 -22.77
C GLU A 904 -23.06 -40.65 -23.68
N PHE A 905 -24.21 -40.14 -24.15
CA PHE A 905 -25.05 -40.88 -25.10
C PHE A 905 -24.43 -40.98 -26.50
N GLU A 906 -23.68 -39.98 -26.96
CA GLU A 906 -22.96 -40.04 -28.24
C GLU A 906 -21.80 -41.04 -28.17
N GLN A 907 -21.04 -41.07 -27.07
CA GLN A 907 -20.02 -42.09 -26.83
C GLN A 907 -20.62 -43.50 -26.66
N LEU A 908 -21.73 -43.64 -25.91
CA LEU A 908 -22.41 -44.93 -25.77
C LEU A 908 -23.01 -45.39 -27.10
N GLY A 909 -23.54 -44.46 -27.91
CA GLY A 909 -24.09 -44.72 -29.24
C GLY A 909 -23.03 -45.17 -30.23
N GLN A 910 -21.84 -44.56 -30.21
CA GLN A 910 -20.69 -45.00 -31.01
C GLN A 910 -20.14 -46.36 -30.54
N GLN A 911 -20.09 -46.62 -29.23
CA GLN A 911 -19.63 -47.90 -28.67
C GLN A 911 -20.64 -49.04 -28.89
N LEU A 912 -21.95 -48.78 -28.83
CA LEU A 912 -23.02 -49.77 -29.07
C LEU A 912 -23.24 -50.04 -30.56
N GLY A 913 -23.09 -49.01 -31.40
CA GLY A 913 -23.16 -49.13 -32.86
C GLY A 913 -22.08 -50.04 -33.46
N GLN A 914 -20.95 -50.21 -32.76
CA GLN A 914 -19.88 -51.13 -33.18
C GLN A 914 -20.07 -52.58 -32.74
N LYS A 915 -21.03 -52.91 -31.87
CA LYS A 915 -21.13 -54.28 -31.30
C LYS A 915 -22.43 -55.04 -31.50
N LEU A 916 -23.56 -54.45 -31.88
CA LEU A 916 -24.82 -55.19 -31.94
C LEU A 916 -25.80 -54.68 -33.02
N LYS A 917 -26.13 -55.54 -34.00
CA LYS A 917 -27.40 -55.46 -34.75
C LYS A 917 -28.55 -55.76 -33.77
N VAL A 918 -29.10 -54.77 -33.09
CA VAL A 918 -30.26 -54.98 -32.20
C VAL A 918 -31.35 -53.93 -32.43
N ASN A 919 -32.57 -54.46 -32.46
CA ASN A 919 -33.83 -53.88 -32.87
C ASN A 919 -34.25 -52.63 -32.06
N SER A 920 -34.73 -51.60 -32.76
CA SER A 920 -35.03 -50.24 -32.26
C SER A 920 -36.08 -50.21 -31.13
N ASP A 921 -36.95 -51.20 -31.04
CA ASP A 921 -37.99 -51.30 -30.01
C ASP A 921 -37.46 -51.54 -28.58
N PHE A 922 -36.27 -52.14 -28.44
CA PHE A 922 -35.69 -52.41 -27.11
C PHE A 922 -35.13 -51.12 -26.46
N VAL A 923 -34.54 -50.24 -27.27
CA VAL A 923 -33.96 -48.96 -26.82
C VAL A 923 -35.06 -47.99 -26.38
N ALA A 924 -36.20 -47.97 -27.07
CA ALA A 924 -37.35 -47.14 -26.71
C ALA A 924 -37.92 -47.50 -25.31
N ARG A 925 -38.03 -48.80 -25.00
CA ARG A 925 -38.56 -49.29 -23.71
C ARG A 925 -37.62 -49.00 -22.53
N LEU A 926 -36.31 -49.09 -22.73
CA LEU A 926 -35.32 -48.79 -21.69
C LEU A 926 -35.27 -47.28 -21.37
N THR A 927 -35.40 -46.43 -22.39
CA THR A 927 -35.40 -44.97 -22.25
C THR A 927 -36.64 -44.48 -21.50
N ALA A 928 -37.81 -45.08 -21.75
CA ALA A 928 -39.05 -44.77 -21.04
C ALA A 928 -38.97 -45.15 -19.54
N ARG A 929 -38.33 -46.28 -19.20
CA ARG A 929 -38.19 -46.74 -17.81
C ARG A 929 -37.25 -45.85 -16.99
N ARG A 930 -36.13 -45.39 -17.57
CA ARG A 930 -35.19 -44.48 -16.91
C ARG A 930 -35.75 -43.07 -16.73
N LYS A 931 -36.51 -42.53 -17.69
CA LYS A 931 -37.21 -41.24 -17.53
C LYS A 931 -38.23 -41.30 -16.38
N ARG A 932 -38.91 -42.43 -16.19
CA ARG A 932 -39.85 -42.62 -15.07
C ARG A 932 -39.13 -42.66 -13.71
N GLN A 933 -37.98 -43.32 -13.61
CA GLN A 933 -37.19 -43.38 -12.37
C GLN A 933 -36.54 -42.04 -12.01
N ALA A 934 -36.05 -41.29 -13.00
CA ALA A 934 -35.51 -39.94 -12.79
C ALA A 934 -36.57 -38.95 -12.29
N ARG A 935 -37.82 -39.08 -12.77
CA ARG A 935 -38.94 -38.22 -12.34
C ARG A 935 -39.34 -38.48 -10.88
N VAL A 936 -39.26 -39.72 -10.40
CA VAL A 936 -39.55 -40.09 -9.00
C VAL A 936 -38.46 -39.60 -8.04
N ALA A 937 -37.19 -39.54 -8.49
CA ALA A 937 -36.08 -39.03 -7.69
C ALA A 937 -36.04 -37.49 -7.56
N LEU A 938 -36.72 -36.77 -8.45
CA LEU A 938 -36.84 -35.30 -8.44
C LEU A 938 -38.04 -34.78 -7.61
N THR A 939 -38.91 -35.68 -7.13
CA THR A 939 -40.10 -35.32 -6.33
C THR A 939 -39.95 -35.69 -4.84
N ARG A 940 -38.81 -36.26 -4.45
CA ARG A 940 -38.36 -36.43 -3.06
C ARG A 940 -37.17 -35.52 -2.86
#